data_AF-A0A4R6U4H5-F1
#
_entry.id   AF-A0A4R6U4H5-F1
#
_cell.length_a   1.000
_cell.length_b   1.000
_cell.length_c   1.000
_cell.angle_alpha   90.00
_cell.angle_beta   90.00
_cell.angle_gamma   90.00
#
_symmetry.space_group_name_H-M   'P 1'
#
loop_
_entity.id
_entity.type
_entity.pdbx_description
1 polymer ?
#
loop_
_entity_poly.entity_id
_entity_poly.type
_entity_poly.pdbx_seq_one_letter_code
_entity_poly.pdbx_strand_id
1 'polypeptide(L)'
;MASLLFLTTIVSPEAALMAQDAVTPISGDYEIVTDGMYEIIDTERTPMEIEIADGVTEVSLQQNNSDTVNAVIVTNNSTSLQLTIEGLQLTSHSPIQLLGSGEVRLILVEENILIADASTAGVAVEGDAKLVISGEGSLVAQGGIGAAGIGGSPYGNTGTIEIEEGTITALGGGDSGVFSGGAGIGSGRLGSTSEITLHGGFIRAEGASGGAGIGGGALGDNAMITINEGVIHAIGSNGGAGIGGGGGAESDTINIHGGRITAIGGYLEYNGQLSGAGIGGGYNSSGGDITITGGQVSAEGGQAIAAGIGGGAIYIEGNYSTQSADIQLQGGIVFSTPGYNGERFSGLFPEGEGPSLLTLEFIETINGESSPVAETDISVKKNIVRTDANGMLYLYVPEDNYTLEDFEFTGSDGYRALSMIPETIQVASQQSNQGVIEWSDRHQVNWHLAGGTMDDTAAVTDAEDGASIDAPSPSPLRNGYTFSGWYIDEMYTTKAQFPFVVEQNTDFYAAWTSSSLYLPEAEMVTGIYNEPYNASIPAATDGTGNYTYELSRGSLPDGFTLNERTIEGMAEKAGRYEFEVKATDLGSGNIIEQGYVIEVKQAVPVPIHEVKADRLQRREPLRQATLTGEFQHTTTGELVPGSLAWVEPTFVPTQNRSNQDWVFTPTDQFNYSEVKGNAIVTFSARSASSSDEDSSLSSNANLAELQLLADGQELELSPSFASGTTEYTARTNVGKIEIAVKTADPSAKVYLGDEEEDDQFIIDLDEGINRITLTVQAENDRKKNYKVTITRDMSKQQESDVNAPELDEPSRGPANPVAGFTDISGHWAENAIHQAAFSGMINGYLDGSFRPNESITRAEFTVMLMKSGNMKREATAHERLFADQNQIEPWAKEAVSRAVQNGIVYGYEDNSFRPNAPLTRAEIAVMIARALKLQADTKLLNPFTDNNEIPEWASDEVEGIRNLGVIDGRSGNRFVPNGITSRAEATVMLQRALELEFNER
;
A
#
# COMPACT_ATOMS: atom_id res chain seq x y z
N MET A 1 23.32 -37.00 -56.19
CA MET A 1 22.37 -35.88 -56.18
C MET A 1 21.14 -36.26 -56.99
N ALA A 2 19.95 -35.97 -56.43
CA ALA A 2 18.59 -36.08 -56.97
C ALA A 2 18.03 -37.52 -57.16
N SER A 3 17.20 -38.02 -56.22
CA SER A 3 15.74 -37.80 -56.04
C SER A 3 14.94 -38.86 -56.84
N LEU A 4 14.67 -40.02 -56.24
CA LEU A 4 13.53 -40.39 -55.39
C LEU A 4 12.19 -40.49 -56.16
N LEU A 5 11.80 -41.76 -56.41
CA LEU A 5 10.52 -42.21 -56.95
C LEU A 5 9.38 -41.93 -55.96
N PHE A 6 8.23 -41.51 -56.47
CA PHE A 6 6.93 -41.79 -55.87
C PHE A 6 6.22 -42.84 -56.72
N LEU A 7 5.94 -44.01 -56.12
CA LEU A 7 4.96 -44.96 -56.61
C LEU A 7 3.96 -45.23 -55.48
N THR A 8 2.71 -44.94 -55.77
CA THR A 8 1.51 -45.14 -54.96
C THR A 8 1.28 -46.62 -54.61
N THR A 9 0.94 -46.89 -53.34
CA THR A 9 0.27 -48.14 -52.95
C THR A 9 -0.97 -47.82 -52.13
N ILE A 10 -2.07 -48.42 -52.56
CA ILE A 10 -3.44 -48.31 -52.07
C ILE A 10 -3.57 -49.04 -50.73
N VAL A 11 -4.22 -48.43 -49.73
CA VAL A 11 -4.76 -49.12 -48.54
C VAL A 11 -6.29 -49.01 -48.58
N SER A 12 -6.94 -50.11 -48.22
CA SER A 12 -8.37 -50.42 -48.35
C SER A 12 -9.27 -49.62 -47.38
N PRO A 13 -10.61 -49.61 -47.59
CA PRO A 13 -11.56 -48.88 -46.73
C PRO A 13 -11.81 -49.52 -45.35
N GLU A 14 -11.02 -50.52 -44.94
CA GLU A 14 -11.15 -51.21 -43.65
C GLU A 14 -10.41 -50.50 -42.50
N ALA A 15 -9.74 -49.38 -42.76
CA ALA A 15 -9.09 -48.55 -41.72
C ALA A 15 -9.97 -47.39 -41.20
N ALA A 16 -11.22 -47.26 -41.67
CA ALA A 16 -12.15 -46.21 -41.25
C ALA A 16 -13.30 -46.72 -40.34
N LEU A 17 -13.28 -48.00 -39.96
CA LEU A 17 -14.37 -48.65 -39.21
C LEU A 17 -13.93 -49.27 -37.87
N MET A 18 -12.81 -48.79 -37.29
CA MET A 18 -12.34 -49.19 -35.95
C MET A 18 -12.15 -48.00 -34.98
N ALA A 19 -12.81 -46.87 -35.24
CA ALA A 19 -12.80 -45.70 -34.36
C ALA A 19 -14.23 -45.30 -33.91
N GLN A 20 -15.14 -46.27 -33.77
CA GLN A 20 -16.55 -45.95 -33.48
C GLN A 20 -17.28 -46.92 -32.54
N ASP A 21 -16.56 -47.78 -31.79
CA ASP A 21 -17.17 -48.69 -30.81
C ASP A 21 -16.46 -48.64 -29.45
N ALA A 22 -16.78 -47.60 -28.67
CA ALA A 22 -16.71 -47.47 -27.21
C ALA A 22 -17.32 -46.08 -26.93
N VAL A 23 -18.37 -45.80 -26.15
CA VAL A 23 -19.14 -46.53 -25.12
C VAL A 23 -20.57 -45.94 -25.13
N THR A 24 -21.60 -46.77 -24.89
CA THR A 24 -22.99 -46.34 -24.65
C THR A 24 -23.16 -45.67 -23.27
N PRO A 25 -24.03 -44.65 -23.13
CA PRO A 25 -24.09 -43.82 -21.92
C PRO A 25 -24.78 -44.54 -20.75
N ILE A 26 -24.18 -44.44 -19.55
CA ILE A 26 -24.80 -44.78 -18.26
C ILE A 26 -24.68 -43.54 -17.36
N SER A 27 -25.80 -43.15 -16.74
CA SER A 27 -26.10 -41.84 -16.15
C SER A 27 -25.42 -41.51 -14.80
N GLY A 28 -25.07 -40.24 -14.61
CA GLY A 28 -24.86 -39.57 -13.32
C GLY A 28 -24.46 -38.09 -13.51
N ASP A 29 -25.03 -37.18 -12.72
CA ASP A 29 -25.03 -35.72 -12.93
C ASP A 29 -23.64 -35.06 -12.79
N TYR A 30 -23.05 -34.60 -13.90
CA TYR A 30 -22.00 -33.57 -13.94
C TYR A 30 -22.21 -32.69 -15.18
N GLU A 31 -22.18 -31.37 -14.98
CA GLU A 31 -22.23 -30.40 -16.07
C GLU A 31 -20.79 -30.10 -16.52
N ILE A 32 -20.50 -30.52 -17.75
CA ILE A 32 -19.23 -30.31 -18.44
C ILE A 32 -19.30 -28.93 -19.10
N VAL A 33 -18.45 -27.99 -18.69
CA VAL A 33 -18.22 -26.75 -19.45
C VAL A 33 -16.83 -26.81 -20.06
N THR A 34 -16.74 -27.19 -21.33
CA THR A 34 -15.56 -26.87 -22.15
C THR A 34 -15.97 -26.62 -23.60
N ASP A 35 -15.26 -25.70 -24.24
CA ASP A 35 -15.02 -25.75 -25.68
C ASP A 35 -13.86 -26.75 -25.90
N GLY A 36 -14.12 -28.07 -25.79
CA GLY A 36 -13.16 -29.13 -26.19
C GLY A 36 -12.86 -30.27 -25.17
N MET A 37 -13.84 -31.15 -24.95
CA MET A 37 -13.83 -32.61 -24.64
C MET A 37 -12.52 -33.38 -24.27
N TYR A 38 -12.52 -34.03 -23.09
CA TYR A 38 -11.89 -35.35 -22.83
C TYR A 38 -12.81 -36.27 -22.00
N GLU A 39 -12.61 -37.59 -22.15
CA GLU A 39 -13.43 -38.67 -21.59
C GLU A 39 -12.91 -39.10 -20.20
N ILE A 40 -13.79 -39.10 -19.20
CA ILE A 40 -13.53 -39.64 -17.84
C ILE A 40 -13.89 -41.12 -17.85
N ILE A 41 -12.91 -42.02 -17.66
CA ILE A 41 -13.14 -43.46 -17.64
C ILE A 41 -13.38 -43.91 -16.18
N ASP A 42 -14.65 -44.06 -15.77
CA ASP A 42 -15.05 -44.73 -14.51
C ASP A 42 -14.92 -46.25 -14.67
N THR A 43 -14.10 -46.89 -13.83
CA THR A 43 -14.00 -48.36 -13.76
C THR A 43 -14.30 -48.95 -12.38
N GLU A 44 -15.18 -48.32 -11.57
CA GLU A 44 -15.89 -48.88 -10.40
C GLU A 44 -15.69 -48.04 -9.12
N ARG A 45 -16.64 -47.15 -8.75
CA ARG A 45 -16.97 -46.70 -7.36
C ARG A 45 -15.85 -46.70 -6.29
N THR A 46 -14.66 -46.25 -6.67
CA THR A 46 -13.44 -46.14 -5.86
C THR A 46 -12.84 -44.75 -6.13
N PRO A 47 -11.92 -44.24 -5.28
CA PRO A 47 -11.10 -43.06 -5.55
C PRO A 47 -10.94 -42.70 -7.04
N MET A 48 -11.34 -41.50 -7.48
CA MET A 48 -11.14 -41.12 -8.88
C MET A 48 -9.67 -40.72 -9.10
N GLU A 49 -8.98 -41.44 -9.97
CA GLU A 49 -7.72 -41.02 -10.58
C GLU A 49 -8.04 -40.33 -11.91
N ILE A 50 -7.57 -39.09 -12.07
CA ILE A 50 -7.74 -38.32 -13.32
C ILE A 50 -6.52 -38.60 -14.19
N GLU A 51 -6.68 -39.42 -15.22
CA GLU A 51 -5.63 -39.64 -16.22
C GLU A 51 -5.78 -38.63 -17.38
N ILE A 52 -4.76 -37.80 -17.60
CA ILE A 52 -4.69 -36.82 -18.69
C ILE A 52 -3.88 -37.42 -19.84
N ALA A 53 -4.55 -37.70 -20.96
CA ALA A 53 -3.99 -38.37 -22.13
C ALA A 53 -3.14 -37.46 -23.04
N ASP A 54 -2.33 -38.07 -23.92
CA ASP A 54 -1.51 -37.36 -24.91
C ASP A 54 -2.34 -36.44 -25.82
N GLY A 55 -1.82 -35.23 -26.04
CA GLY A 55 -2.42 -34.21 -26.92
C GLY A 55 -3.37 -33.25 -26.22
N VAL A 56 -3.61 -33.41 -24.91
CA VAL A 56 -4.30 -32.42 -24.08
C VAL A 56 -3.38 -31.22 -23.86
N THR A 57 -3.90 -30.02 -24.10
CA THR A 57 -3.12 -28.78 -23.99
C THR A 57 -3.55 -27.88 -22.84
N GLU A 58 -4.77 -28.04 -22.32
CA GLU A 58 -5.27 -27.26 -21.18
C GLU A 58 -6.25 -28.10 -20.34
N VAL A 59 -6.06 -28.07 -19.02
CA VAL A 59 -6.93 -28.68 -18.00
C VAL A 59 -7.04 -27.71 -16.83
N SER A 60 -8.24 -27.56 -16.28
CA SER A 60 -8.48 -26.82 -15.04
C SER A 60 -9.20 -27.73 -14.04
N LEU A 61 -8.69 -27.78 -12.82
CA LEU A 61 -9.22 -28.56 -11.71
C LEU A 61 -9.55 -27.61 -10.56
N GLN A 62 -10.83 -27.51 -10.24
CA GLN A 62 -11.34 -26.75 -9.10
C GLN A 62 -11.94 -27.71 -8.08
N GLN A 63 -11.73 -27.44 -6.79
CA GLN A 63 -12.40 -28.21 -5.74
C GLN A 63 -13.90 -27.87 -5.71
N ASN A 64 -14.72 -28.75 -6.30
CA ASN A 64 -16.16 -28.79 -6.05
C ASN A 64 -16.42 -29.64 -4.80
N ASN A 65 -17.53 -29.41 -4.08
CA ASN A 65 -17.96 -30.04 -2.82
C ASN A 65 -18.08 -31.60 -2.82
N SER A 66 -17.36 -32.35 -3.66
CA SER A 66 -17.31 -33.81 -3.66
C SER A 66 -15.89 -34.33 -3.36
N ASP A 67 -15.78 -35.13 -2.30
CA ASP A 67 -14.59 -35.82 -1.78
C ASP A 67 -14.02 -36.90 -2.73
N THR A 68 -14.01 -36.68 -4.05
CA THR A 68 -13.94 -37.78 -5.02
C THR A 68 -12.68 -37.84 -5.89
N VAL A 69 -11.89 -36.76 -5.99
CA VAL A 69 -10.59 -36.79 -6.71
C VAL A 69 -9.50 -37.20 -5.74
N ASN A 70 -8.76 -38.27 -6.06
CA ASN A 70 -7.65 -38.75 -5.24
C ASN A 70 -6.29 -38.48 -5.88
N ALA A 71 -6.16 -38.57 -7.21
CA ALA A 71 -4.88 -38.36 -7.88
C ALA A 71 -5.07 -37.75 -9.27
N VAL A 72 -4.09 -36.99 -9.74
CA VAL A 72 -3.99 -36.48 -11.11
C VAL A 72 -2.73 -37.07 -11.75
N ILE A 73 -2.90 -37.87 -12.79
CA ILE A 73 -1.81 -38.55 -13.49
C ILE A 73 -1.74 -38.00 -14.91
N VAL A 74 -0.61 -37.40 -15.28
CA VAL A 74 -0.34 -36.92 -16.64
C VAL A 74 0.49 -37.98 -17.37
N THR A 75 -0.15 -38.79 -18.21
CA THR A 75 0.50 -39.86 -18.98
C THR A 75 0.85 -39.37 -20.38
N ASN A 76 2.14 -39.05 -20.56
CA ASN A 76 2.79 -38.89 -21.87
C ASN A 76 2.19 -37.82 -22.80
N ASN A 77 2.59 -36.56 -22.61
CA ASN A 77 2.26 -35.47 -23.54
C ASN A 77 3.43 -35.17 -24.49
N SER A 78 3.21 -35.30 -25.79
CA SER A 78 4.14 -34.87 -26.84
C SER A 78 4.18 -33.34 -27.00
N THR A 79 3.31 -32.61 -26.28
CA THR A 79 3.08 -31.15 -26.33
C THR A 79 3.07 -30.53 -24.93
N SER A 80 3.21 -29.20 -24.80
CA SER A 80 3.08 -28.53 -23.50
C SER A 80 1.62 -28.55 -23.03
N LEU A 81 1.38 -28.94 -21.77
CA LEU A 81 0.08 -28.98 -21.09
C LEU A 81 0.02 -27.86 -20.04
N GLN A 82 -1.02 -27.04 -20.08
CA GLN A 82 -1.36 -26.12 -19.00
C GLN A 82 -2.35 -26.79 -18.04
N LEU A 83 -1.96 -26.97 -16.78
CA LEU A 83 -2.79 -27.54 -15.71
C LEU A 83 -3.05 -26.45 -14.68
N THR A 84 -4.27 -25.93 -14.60
CA THR A 84 -4.66 -24.97 -13.57
C THR A 84 -5.27 -25.71 -12.38
N ILE A 85 -4.77 -25.48 -11.17
CA ILE A 85 -5.37 -26.02 -9.94
C ILE A 85 -5.89 -24.87 -9.06
N GLU A 86 -7.12 -24.99 -8.59
CA GLU A 86 -7.80 -23.97 -7.79
C GLU A 86 -8.39 -24.61 -6.51
N GLY A 87 -7.82 -24.24 -5.37
CA GLY A 87 -8.26 -24.73 -4.05
C GLY A 87 -8.11 -26.25 -3.88
N LEU A 88 -7.19 -26.89 -4.62
CA LEU A 88 -7.08 -28.34 -4.68
C LEU A 88 -6.43 -28.91 -3.41
N GLN A 89 -7.13 -29.82 -2.73
CA GLN A 89 -6.71 -30.40 -1.45
C GLN A 89 -6.70 -31.93 -1.57
N LEU A 90 -5.53 -32.52 -1.79
CA LEU A 90 -5.35 -33.96 -2.02
C LEU A 90 -4.40 -34.58 -0.99
N THR A 91 -4.88 -35.63 -0.32
CA THR A 91 -4.06 -36.54 0.47
C THR A 91 -4.23 -37.94 -0.07
N SER A 92 -3.24 -38.45 -0.81
CA SER A 92 -3.38 -39.72 -1.54
C SER A 92 -2.02 -40.36 -1.87
N HIS A 93 -2.05 -41.53 -2.53
CA HIS A 93 -0.83 -42.25 -2.88
C HIS A 93 0.09 -41.46 -3.81
N SER A 94 -0.45 -40.60 -4.68
CA SER A 94 0.31 -39.72 -5.59
C SER A 94 -0.61 -38.56 -6.01
N PRO A 95 -0.59 -37.41 -5.32
CA PRO A 95 -1.55 -36.34 -5.58
C PRO A 95 -1.49 -35.81 -7.01
N ILE A 96 -0.29 -35.48 -7.50
CA ILE A 96 -0.02 -35.17 -8.91
C ILE A 96 1.19 -35.98 -9.36
N GLN A 97 1.08 -36.69 -10.48
CA GLN A 97 2.16 -37.49 -11.05
C GLN A 97 2.36 -37.18 -12.53
N LEU A 98 3.57 -36.76 -12.89
CA LEU A 98 3.98 -36.48 -14.26
C LEU A 98 4.87 -37.63 -14.77
N LEU A 99 4.36 -38.40 -15.73
CA LEU A 99 5.04 -39.59 -16.27
C LEU A 99 5.49 -39.43 -17.74
N GLY A 100 5.14 -38.32 -18.38
CA GLY A 100 5.47 -38.03 -19.78
C GLY A 100 6.76 -37.23 -19.95
N SER A 101 7.29 -37.18 -21.18
CA SER A 101 8.42 -36.30 -21.55
C SER A 101 8.01 -34.88 -21.95
N GLY A 102 6.74 -34.52 -21.75
CA GLY A 102 6.18 -33.21 -22.09
C GLY A 102 6.40 -32.19 -20.98
N GLU A 103 6.25 -30.91 -21.34
CA GLU A 103 6.19 -29.82 -20.37
C GLU A 103 4.78 -29.75 -19.77
N VAL A 104 4.69 -29.67 -18.44
CA VAL A 104 3.45 -29.41 -17.71
C VAL A 104 3.62 -28.08 -16.98
N ARG A 105 2.85 -27.08 -17.40
CA ARG A 105 2.74 -25.79 -16.73
C ARG A 105 1.62 -25.85 -15.70
N LEU A 106 1.99 -26.03 -14.44
CA LEU A 106 1.09 -25.99 -13.30
C LEU A 106 0.81 -24.53 -12.92
N ILE A 107 -0.41 -24.07 -13.15
CA ILE A 107 -0.87 -22.74 -12.74
C ILE A 107 -1.60 -22.87 -11.43
N LEU A 108 -1.04 -22.26 -10.39
CA LEU A 108 -1.58 -22.31 -9.06
C LEU A 108 -2.60 -21.16 -8.86
N VAL A 109 -3.79 -21.47 -8.34
CA VAL A 109 -4.84 -20.53 -7.95
C VAL A 109 -5.32 -20.90 -6.54
N GLU A 110 -5.52 -19.90 -5.67
CA GLU A 110 -5.81 -20.09 -4.23
C GLU A 110 -4.78 -20.98 -3.49
N GLU A 111 -5.15 -21.52 -2.32
CA GLU A 111 -4.33 -22.41 -1.51
C GLU A 111 -4.52 -23.87 -1.94
N ASN A 112 -3.45 -24.51 -2.39
CA ASN A 112 -3.44 -25.91 -2.81
C ASN A 112 -2.57 -26.73 -1.84
N ILE A 113 -3.06 -27.89 -1.43
CA ILE A 113 -2.33 -28.80 -0.53
C ILE A 113 -2.29 -30.19 -1.17
N LEU A 114 -1.07 -30.68 -1.41
CA LEU A 114 -0.79 -31.94 -2.07
C LEU A 114 0.11 -32.79 -1.16
N ILE A 115 -0.48 -33.74 -0.46
CA ILE A 115 0.20 -34.60 0.52
C ILE A 115 0.22 -36.04 0.02
N ALA A 116 1.40 -36.59 -0.19
CA ALA A 116 1.55 -37.99 -0.52
C ALA A 116 1.50 -38.88 0.75
N ASP A 117 0.65 -39.91 0.72
CA ASP A 117 0.56 -40.93 1.79
C ASP A 117 1.31 -42.24 1.45
N ALA A 118 1.92 -42.31 0.27
CA ALA A 118 2.79 -43.39 -0.19
C ALA A 118 4.21 -42.89 -0.48
N SER A 119 5.11 -43.77 -0.92
CA SER A 119 6.49 -43.43 -1.27
C SER A 119 6.59 -42.68 -2.60
N THR A 120 5.94 -41.52 -2.71
CA THR A 120 5.90 -40.64 -3.89
C THR A 120 5.91 -39.18 -3.45
N ALA A 121 6.23 -38.27 -4.38
CA ALA A 121 6.25 -36.85 -4.09
C ALA A 121 4.83 -36.26 -4.08
N GLY A 122 4.65 -35.15 -3.35
CA GLY A 122 3.40 -34.39 -3.38
C GLY A 122 3.08 -33.89 -4.79
N VAL A 123 4.12 -33.47 -5.51
CA VAL A 123 4.11 -33.31 -6.98
C VAL A 123 5.25 -34.14 -7.56
N ALA A 124 4.92 -35.30 -8.12
CA ALA A 124 5.89 -36.23 -8.72
C ALA A 124 6.28 -35.81 -10.14
N VAL A 125 7.56 -35.49 -10.33
CA VAL A 125 8.18 -35.11 -11.61
C VAL A 125 9.22 -36.18 -11.96
N GLU A 126 8.78 -37.24 -12.65
CA GLU A 126 9.60 -38.44 -12.88
C GLU A 126 10.30 -38.43 -14.25
N GLY A 127 11.52 -38.95 -14.30
CA GLY A 127 12.24 -39.21 -15.55
C GLY A 127 12.57 -37.93 -16.33
N ASP A 128 12.08 -37.83 -17.57
CA ASP A 128 12.33 -36.70 -18.48
C ASP A 128 11.20 -35.64 -18.45
N ALA A 129 10.28 -35.70 -17.47
CA ALA A 129 9.19 -34.74 -17.34
C ALA A 129 9.74 -33.33 -17.06
N LYS A 130 9.08 -32.30 -17.58
CA LYS A 130 9.34 -30.90 -17.20
C LYS A 130 8.13 -30.31 -16.51
N LEU A 131 8.30 -29.87 -15.27
CA LEU A 131 7.30 -29.11 -14.52
C LEU A 131 7.67 -27.62 -14.54
N VAL A 132 6.73 -26.77 -14.92
CA VAL A 132 6.81 -25.32 -14.74
C VAL A 132 5.71 -24.88 -13.79
N ILE A 133 6.05 -24.36 -12.61
CA ILE A 133 5.07 -23.81 -11.66
C ILE A 133 4.99 -22.30 -11.87
N SER A 134 3.76 -21.80 -12.02
CA SER A 134 3.46 -20.40 -12.25
C SER A 134 2.07 -20.06 -11.69
N GLY A 135 1.62 -18.83 -11.91
CA GLY A 135 0.40 -18.35 -11.29
C GLY A 135 0.71 -17.88 -9.89
N GLU A 136 -0.04 -16.88 -9.45
CA GLU A 136 0.28 -16.25 -8.19
C GLU A 136 0.16 -17.28 -7.04
N GLY A 137 -0.65 -18.35 -7.21
CA GLY A 137 -0.98 -19.50 -6.35
C GLY A 137 -0.09 -19.96 -5.17
N SER A 138 -0.69 -20.59 -4.14
CA SER A 138 0.07 -21.23 -3.05
C SER A 138 -0.03 -22.73 -3.17
N LEU A 139 1.10 -23.38 -2.92
CA LEU A 139 1.22 -24.83 -2.91
C LEU A 139 1.97 -25.29 -1.66
N VAL A 140 1.33 -26.14 -0.87
CA VAL A 140 1.99 -27.00 0.11
C VAL A 140 2.12 -28.38 -0.51
N ALA A 141 3.34 -28.80 -0.82
CA ALA A 141 3.63 -30.11 -1.40
C ALA A 141 4.45 -30.93 -0.42
N GLN A 142 3.91 -32.05 0.05
CA GLN A 142 4.58 -32.93 1.00
C GLN A 142 4.77 -34.32 0.39
N GLY A 143 6.02 -34.77 0.35
CA GLY A 143 6.38 -36.11 -0.05
C GLY A 143 6.06 -37.13 1.04
N GLY A 144 5.73 -38.35 0.64
CA GLY A 144 5.69 -39.48 1.57
C GLY A 144 7.07 -40.13 1.71
N ILE A 145 7.13 -41.32 2.31
CA ILE A 145 8.41 -41.88 2.82
C ILE A 145 9.48 -41.95 1.72
N GLY A 146 10.54 -41.16 1.90
CA GLY A 146 11.72 -41.09 1.04
C GLY A 146 11.55 -40.27 -0.24
N ALA A 147 10.41 -39.64 -0.47
CA ALA A 147 10.14 -38.86 -1.68
C ALA A 147 10.37 -37.36 -1.45
N ALA A 148 10.54 -36.61 -2.54
CA ALA A 148 10.61 -35.16 -2.45
C ALA A 148 9.23 -34.53 -2.15
N GLY A 149 9.20 -33.28 -1.68
CA GLY A 149 7.95 -32.50 -1.67
C GLY A 149 7.47 -32.24 -3.09
N ILE A 150 8.35 -31.65 -3.90
CA ILE A 150 8.19 -31.45 -5.35
C ILE A 150 9.38 -32.09 -6.05
N GLY A 151 9.13 -33.06 -6.92
CA GLY A 151 10.16 -33.71 -7.72
C GLY A 151 10.07 -35.22 -7.66
N GLY A 152 11.17 -35.93 -7.41
CA GLY A 152 11.23 -37.39 -7.61
C GLY A 152 10.68 -38.23 -6.46
N SER A 153 10.14 -39.39 -6.80
CA SER A 153 9.91 -40.50 -5.87
C SER A 153 11.24 -41.18 -5.49
N PRO A 154 11.28 -42.05 -4.45
CA PRO A 154 12.49 -42.77 -4.08
C PRO A 154 13.01 -43.62 -5.25
N TYR A 155 14.33 -43.65 -5.41
CA TYR A 155 15.06 -44.37 -6.48
C TYR A 155 14.80 -43.87 -7.90
N GLY A 156 13.91 -42.89 -8.09
CA GLY A 156 13.57 -42.29 -9.38
C GLY A 156 14.44 -41.08 -9.67
N ASN A 157 14.79 -40.91 -10.95
CA ASN A 157 15.38 -39.64 -11.39
C ASN A 157 14.29 -38.59 -11.47
N THR A 158 14.60 -37.39 -11.01
CA THR A 158 13.70 -36.23 -11.11
C THR A 158 13.89 -35.56 -12.45
N GLY A 159 12.78 -35.22 -13.08
CA GLY A 159 12.77 -34.38 -14.27
C GLY A 159 13.13 -32.92 -13.97
N THR A 160 12.94 -32.06 -14.95
CA THR A 160 13.25 -30.62 -14.82
C THR A 160 12.15 -29.92 -14.02
N ILE A 161 12.53 -29.08 -13.06
CA ILE A 161 11.62 -28.26 -12.27
C ILE A 161 11.96 -26.79 -12.51
N GLU A 162 10.97 -26.03 -12.95
CA GLU A 162 11.07 -24.58 -13.14
C GLU A 162 9.98 -23.91 -12.29
N ILE A 163 10.34 -22.92 -11.48
CA ILE A 163 9.39 -22.14 -10.69
C ILE A 163 9.50 -20.68 -11.13
N GLU A 164 8.46 -20.16 -11.76
CA GLU A 164 8.40 -18.78 -12.24
C GLU A 164 7.96 -17.81 -11.12
N GLU A 165 6.93 -18.18 -10.37
CA GLU A 165 6.30 -17.38 -9.30
C GLU A 165 5.47 -18.27 -8.37
N GLY A 166 4.86 -17.68 -7.32
CA GLY A 166 4.00 -18.39 -6.37
C GLY A 166 4.53 -18.43 -4.92
N THR A 167 3.69 -18.94 -4.01
CA THR A 167 4.08 -19.21 -2.60
C THR A 167 4.14 -20.70 -2.33
N ILE A 168 5.36 -21.25 -2.27
CA ILE A 168 5.58 -22.69 -2.27
C ILE A 168 6.23 -23.13 -0.97
N THR A 169 5.58 -24.09 -0.31
CA THR A 169 6.17 -24.85 0.80
C THR A 169 6.33 -26.30 0.36
N ALA A 170 7.57 -26.74 0.19
CA ALA A 170 7.89 -28.09 -0.26
C ALA A 170 8.61 -28.87 0.85
N LEU A 171 7.98 -29.95 1.31
CA LEU A 171 8.45 -30.75 2.44
C LEU A 171 8.82 -32.16 1.96
N GLY A 172 10.08 -32.52 2.10
CA GLY A 172 10.55 -33.87 1.84
C GLY A 172 9.90 -34.86 2.81
N GLY A 173 9.65 -36.08 2.34
CA GLY A 173 9.13 -37.16 3.15
C GLY A 173 10.23 -38.13 3.57
N GLY A 174 10.15 -38.67 4.79
CA GLY A 174 11.14 -39.60 5.33
C GLY A 174 10.57 -40.49 6.43
N ASP A 175 11.38 -41.45 6.88
CA ASP A 175 11.07 -42.30 8.04
C ASP A 175 12.03 -42.03 9.21
N SER A 176 11.93 -42.78 10.30
CA SER A 176 12.81 -42.64 11.46
C SER A 176 14.27 -43.05 11.22
N GLY A 177 14.62 -43.48 10.01
CA GLY A 177 15.97 -43.86 9.60
C GLY A 177 16.87 -42.65 9.34
N VAL A 178 18.18 -42.90 9.38
CA VAL A 178 19.19 -41.93 8.94
C VAL A 178 19.38 -42.09 7.43
N PHE A 179 19.46 -41.00 6.68
CA PHE A 179 19.57 -40.99 5.20
C PHE A 179 18.43 -41.75 4.50
N SER A 180 17.19 -41.44 4.90
CA SER A 180 16.00 -42.07 4.37
C SER A 180 15.01 -41.12 3.71
N GLY A 181 15.27 -39.81 3.74
CA GLY A 181 14.38 -38.77 3.25
C GLY A 181 14.65 -38.29 1.82
N GLY A 182 13.63 -37.73 1.19
CA GLY A 182 13.78 -36.92 -0.03
C GLY A 182 14.04 -35.45 0.26
N ALA A 183 14.34 -34.69 -0.79
CA ALA A 183 14.52 -33.23 -0.72
C ALA A 183 13.19 -32.49 -0.52
N GLY A 184 13.23 -31.22 -0.14
CA GLY A 184 12.05 -30.35 -0.25
C GLY A 184 11.64 -30.20 -1.71
N ILE A 185 12.55 -29.65 -2.52
CA ILE A 185 12.43 -29.56 -3.98
C ILE A 185 13.61 -30.31 -4.61
N GLY A 186 13.34 -31.29 -5.47
CA GLY A 186 14.36 -32.07 -6.17
C GLY A 186 14.13 -33.55 -6.04
N SER A 187 15.15 -34.35 -5.73
CA SER A 187 15.02 -35.80 -5.79
C SER A 187 14.57 -36.48 -4.51
N GLY A 188 13.92 -37.63 -4.68
CA GLY A 188 13.72 -38.60 -3.62
C GLY A 188 15.04 -39.28 -3.22
N ARG A 189 14.99 -40.08 -2.16
CA ARG A 189 16.10 -40.90 -1.68
C ARG A 189 16.70 -41.73 -2.83
N LEU A 190 18.02 -41.71 -2.99
CA LEU A 190 18.77 -42.43 -4.04
C LEU A 190 18.35 -42.05 -5.48
N GLY A 191 17.61 -40.95 -5.65
CA GLY A 191 17.26 -40.39 -6.95
C GLY A 191 18.21 -39.26 -7.34
N SER A 192 18.47 -39.08 -8.63
CA SER A 192 19.24 -37.93 -9.11
C SER A 192 18.32 -36.82 -9.60
N THR A 193 18.70 -35.57 -9.38
CA THR A 193 17.97 -34.40 -9.92
C THR A 193 18.59 -33.95 -11.23
N SER A 194 17.80 -33.64 -12.27
CA SER A 194 18.31 -33.14 -13.56
C SER A 194 18.57 -31.63 -13.55
N GLU A 195 17.56 -30.80 -13.34
CA GLU A 195 17.68 -29.34 -13.35
C GLU A 195 16.56 -28.71 -12.50
N ILE A 196 16.94 -27.79 -11.61
CA ILE A 196 16.02 -26.95 -10.85
C ILE A 196 16.33 -25.49 -11.19
N THR A 197 15.34 -24.76 -11.71
CA THR A 197 15.49 -23.33 -12.03
C THR A 197 14.41 -22.50 -11.33
N LEU A 198 14.83 -21.52 -10.54
CA LEU A 198 13.95 -20.65 -9.75
C LEU A 198 14.06 -19.21 -10.27
N HIS A 199 12.95 -18.61 -10.71
CA HIS A 199 12.89 -17.25 -11.25
C HIS A 199 12.26 -16.23 -10.31
N GLY A 200 11.54 -16.65 -9.27
CA GLY A 200 10.81 -15.76 -8.38
C GLY A 200 9.96 -16.51 -7.33
N GLY A 201 9.07 -15.77 -6.66
CA GLY A 201 8.18 -16.30 -5.63
C GLY A 201 8.79 -16.36 -4.22
N PHE A 202 7.99 -16.85 -3.27
CA PHE A 202 8.41 -17.21 -1.91
C PHE A 202 8.49 -18.73 -1.81
N ILE A 203 9.68 -19.26 -1.57
CA ILE A 203 9.94 -20.69 -1.58
C ILE A 203 10.54 -21.11 -0.25
N ARG A 204 9.82 -21.96 0.49
CA ARG A 204 10.32 -22.67 1.67
C ARG A 204 10.47 -24.14 1.31
N ALA A 205 11.70 -24.64 1.32
CA ALA A 205 11.99 -26.01 0.92
C ALA A 205 12.77 -26.71 2.04
N GLU A 206 12.20 -27.78 2.59
CA GLU A 206 12.80 -28.52 3.70
C GLU A 206 13.00 -29.99 3.33
N GLY A 207 14.23 -30.47 3.49
CA GLY A 207 14.52 -31.89 3.32
C GLY A 207 14.01 -32.74 4.49
N ALA A 208 13.73 -34.01 4.21
CA ALA A 208 13.61 -35.05 5.25
C ALA A 208 14.97 -35.66 5.56
N SER A 209 15.08 -36.59 6.53
CA SER A 209 16.34 -37.19 7.02
C SER A 209 17.39 -37.47 5.92
N GLY A 210 18.42 -36.61 5.82
CA GLY A 210 19.50 -36.71 4.83
C GLY A 210 19.24 -36.09 3.46
N GLY A 211 18.04 -35.60 3.17
CA GLY A 211 17.71 -34.81 1.98
C GLY A 211 18.05 -33.33 2.15
N ALA A 212 18.35 -32.68 1.04
CA ALA A 212 18.56 -31.24 0.96
C ALA A 212 17.24 -30.46 1.04
N GLY A 213 17.30 -29.18 1.37
CA GLY A 213 16.16 -28.28 1.16
C GLY A 213 15.80 -28.21 -0.31
N ILE A 214 16.76 -27.80 -1.14
CA ILE A 214 16.67 -27.78 -2.60
C ILE A 214 17.83 -28.58 -3.19
N GLY A 215 17.53 -29.61 -3.97
CA GLY A 215 18.51 -30.44 -4.66
C GLY A 215 18.32 -31.94 -4.38
N GLY A 216 19.37 -32.59 -3.89
CA GLY A 216 19.41 -34.06 -3.76
C GLY A 216 18.65 -34.61 -2.55
N GLY A 217 17.91 -35.71 -2.75
CA GLY A 217 17.46 -36.57 -1.67
C GLY A 217 18.62 -37.33 -1.01
N ALA A 218 18.38 -38.05 0.09
CA ALA A 218 19.44 -38.79 0.77
C ALA A 218 20.11 -39.81 -0.17
N LEU A 219 21.45 -39.78 -0.27
CA LEU A 219 22.25 -40.57 -1.21
C LEU A 219 21.88 -40.35 -2.69
N GLY A 220 21.21 -39.24 -3.01
CA GLY A 220 20.83 -38.82 -4.36
C GLY A 220 21.61 -37.59 -4.82
N ASP A 221 22.23 -37.69 -5.99
CA ASP A 221 23.03 -36.59 -6.56
C ASP A 221 22.13 -35.44 -7.07
N ASN A 222 22.65 -34.21 -7.12
CA ASN A 222 22.02 -33.11 -7.85
C ASN A 222 22.87 -32.70 -9.06
N ALA A 223 22.25 -32.49 -10.22
CA ALA A 223 22.96 -32.07 -11.43
C ALA A 223 23.06 -30.54 -11.59
N MET A 224 21.95 -29.79 -11.69
CA MET A 224 22.02 -28.33 -11.82
C MET A 224 20.95 -27.60 -11.02
N ILE A 225 21.36 -26.61 -10.24
CA ILE A 225 20.46 -25.69 -9.52
C ILE A 225 20.78 -24.27 -9.98
N THR A 226 19.79 -23.56 -10.52
CA THR A 226 19.91 -22.16 -10.95
C THR A 226 18.87 -21.31 -10.24
N ILE A 227 19.32 -20.26 -9.56
CA ILE A 227 18.46 -19.29 -8.87
C ILE A 227 18.68 -17.92 -9.50
N ASN A 228 17.66 -17.41 -10.18
CA ASN A 228 17.72 -16.11 -10.83
C ASN A 228 17.31 -14.98 -9.88
N GLU A 229 16.17 -15.10 -9.21
CA GLU A 229 15.60 -14.13 -8.27
C GLU A 229 14.64 -14.84 -7.28
N GLY A 230 14.02 -14.10 -6.36
CA GLY A 230 13.01 -14.63 -5.41
C GLY A 230 13.44 -14.55 -3.93
N VAL A 231 12.56 -15.01 -3.04
CA VAL A 231 12.85 -15.17 -1.60
C VAL A 231 12.86 -16.65 -1.29
N ILE A 232 14.04 -17.19 -0.99
CA ILE A 232 14.25 -18.63 -0.86
C ILE A 232 14.77 -18.95 0.53
N HIS A 233 14.07 -19.85 1.22
CA HIS A 233 14.49 -20.45 2.47
C HIS A 233 14.63 -21.96 2.28
N ALA A 234 15.87 -22.44 2.24
CA ALA A 234 16.18 -23.83 1.97
C ALA A 234 16.89 -24.47 3.17
N ILE A 235 16.29 -25.50 3.76
CA ILE A 235 16.77 -26.13 4.98
C ILE A 235 17.02 -27.61 4.74
N GLY A 236 18.27 -28.03 4.89
CA GLY A 236 18.66 -29.43 4.90
C GLY A 236 18.29 -30.12 6.20
N SER A 237 17.95 -31.40 6.15
CA SER A 237 17.82 -32.24 7.36
C SER A 237 19.16 -32.92 7.69
N ASN A 238 19.19 -33.78 8.71
CA ASN A 238 20.32 -34.60 9.16
C ASN A 238 21.39 -34.94 8.08
N GLY A 239 22.41 -34.09 7.90
CA GLY A 239 23.49 -34.29 6.92
C GLY A 239 23.18 -33.94 5.46
N GLY A 240 22.03 -33.35 5.13
CA GLY A 240 21.73 -32.76 3.82
C GLY A 240 22.09 -31.27 3.76
N ALA A 241 22.38 -30.76 2.57
CA ALA A 241 22.66 -29.34 2.37
C ALA A 241 21.38 -28.48 2.42
N GLY A 242 21.51 -27.18 2.68
CA GLY A 242 20.41 -26.24 2.44
C GLY A 242 20.03 -26.23 0.96
N ILE A 243 21.00 -25.88 0.12
CA ILE A 243 20.92 -25.93 -1.35
C ILE A 243 22.07 -26.78 -1.88
N GLY A 244 21.77 -27.85 -2.61
CA GLY A 244 22.74 -28.74 -3.22
C GLY A 244 22.51 -30.21 -2.88
N GLY A 245 23.55 -30.91 -2.44
CA GLY A 245 23.57 -32.36 -2.31
C GLY A 245 22.84 -32.90 -1.08
N GLY A 246 22.21 -34.07 -1.25
CA GLY A 246 21.80 -34.89 -0.13
C GLY A 246 23.00 -35.54 0.58
N GLY A 247 22.80 -36.01 1.79
CA GLY A 247 23.84 -36.69 2.55
C GLY A 247 24.34 -37.95 1.84
N GLY A 248 25.65 -38.00 1.59
CA GLY A 248 26.37 -39.09 0.92
C GLY A 248 26.26 -39.09 -0.61
N ALA A 249 25.83 -37.98 -1.20
CA ALA A 249 25.73 -37.78 -2.65
C ALA A 249 26.35 -36.45 -3.11
N GLU A 250 26.96 -36.42 -4.29
CA GLU A 250 27.71 -35.28 -4.78
C GLU A 250 26.79 -34.14 -5.25
N SER A 251 27.24 -32.89 -5.08
CA SER A 251 26.66 -31.74 -5.75
C SER A 251 27.47 -31.41 -7.00
N ASP A 252 26.81 -31.19 -8.12
CA ASP A 252 27.46 -30.93 -9.42
C ASP A 252 27.56 -29.42 -9.71
N THR A 253 26.49 -28.71 -10.11
CA THR A 253 26.53 -27.25 -10.36
C THR A 253 25.45 -26.46 -9.61
N ILE A 254 25.83 -25.34 -8.97
CA ILE A 254 24.93 -24.37 -8.32
C ILE A 254 25.23 -22.96 -8.83
N ASN A 255 24.25 -22.32 -9.48
CA ASN A 255 24.34 -20.95 -9.99
C ASN A 255 23.33 -20.06 -9.28
N ILE A 256 23.80 -18.93 -8.73
CA ILE A 256 22.97 -17.92 -8.09
C ILE A 256 23.24 -16.57 -8.75
N HIS A 257 22.19 -15.95 -9.30
CA HIS A 257 22.26 -14.67 -10.00
C HIS A 257 21.66 -13.50 -9.22
N GLY A 258 20.70 -13.76 -8.33
CA GLY A 258 19.91 -12.72 -7.66
C GLY A 258 19.06 -13.27 -6.51
N GLY A 259 18.12 -12.46 -6.01
CA GLY A 259 17.21 -12.83 -4.92
C GLY A 259 17.76 -12.66 -3.51
N ARG A 260 16.93 -13.01 -2.52
CA ARG A 260 17.27 -13.13 -1.09
C ARG A 260 17.21 -14.60 -0.70
N ILE A 261 18.36 -15.16 -0.35
CA ILE A 261 18.53 -16.60 -0.18
C ILE A 261 19.07 -16.88 1.21
N THR A 262 18.38 -17.75 1.94
CA THR A 262 18.84 -18.34 3.21
C THR A 262 18.93 -19.84 3.02
N ALA A 263 20.13 -20.39 3.13
CA ALA A 263 20.43 -21.79 2.95
C ALA A 263 21.10 -22.37 4.20
N ILE A 264 20.45 -23.31 4.87
CA ILE A 264 20.90 -23.87 6.16
C ILE A 264 21.14 -25.37 6.01
N GLY A 265 22.36 -25.80 6.27
CA GLY A 265 22.75 -27.21 6.27
C GLY A 265 22.24 -27.94 7.51
N GLY A 266 21.74 -29.17 7.33
CA GLY A 266 21.13 -29.91 8.43
C GLY A 266 22.14 -30.68 9.29
N TYR A 267 21.77 -30.93 10.55
CA TYR A 267 22.63 -31.53 11.57
C TYR A 267 21.96 -32.69 12.32
N LEU A 268 22.72 -33.76 12.60
CA LEU A 268 22.32 -34.82 13.53
C LEU A 268 23.46 -35.27 14.46
N GLU A 269 23.20 -35.28 15.76
CA GLU A 269 24.03 -35.91 16.79
C GLU A 269 23.94 -37.45 16.72
N TYR A 270 24.65 -38.09 15.79
CA TYR A 270 24.72 -39.56 15.75
C TYR A 270 26.12 -40.07 15.37
N ASN A 271 26.87 -40.63 16.34
CA ASN A 271 28.12 -41.41 16.17
C ASN A 271 29.11 -40.89 15.09
N GLY A 272 29.17 -39.57 14.86
CA GLY A 272 29.81 -39.07 13.64
C GLY A 272 29.41 -37.67 13.14
N GLN A 273 28.73 -36.83 13.94
CA GLN A 273 28.42 -35.42 13.58
C GLN A 273 28.01 -35.20 12.11
N LEU A 274 26.84 -35.69 11.71
CA LEU A 274 26.38 -35.61 10.31
C LEU A 274 25.95 -34.18 10.01
N SER A 275 26.71 -33.47 9.17
CA SER A 275 26.44 -32.06 8.83
C SER A 275 26.57 -31.82 7.33
N GLY A 276 25.55 -31.21 6.73
CA GLY A 276 25.60 -30.71 5.35
C GLY A 276 26.03 -29.25 5.31
N ALA A 277 26.46 -28.79 4.13
CA ALA A 277 26.78 -27.39 3.90
C ALA A 277 25.51 -26.53 3.81
N GLY A 278 25.65 -25.21 3.99
CA GLY A 278 24.56 -24.28 3.64
C GLY A 278 24.26 -24.36 2.15
N ILE A 279 25.28 -24.11 1.32
CA ILE A 279 25.24 -24.25 -0.14
C ILE A 279 26.37 -25.18 -0.58
N GLY A 280 26.04 -26.25 -1.30
CA GLY A 280 26.99 -27.22 -1.84
C GLY A 280 26.70 -28.64 -1.38
N GLY A 281 27.64 -29.30 -0.72
CA GLY A 281 27.61 -30.74 -0.47
C GLY A 281 26.89 -31.13 0.81
N GLY A 282 26.24 -32.29 0.78
CA GLY A 282 25.81 -32.99 2.00
C GLY A 282 26.99 -33.63 2.77
N TYR A 283 26.67 -34.29 3.87
CA TYR A 283 27.62 -35.10 4.64
C TYR A 283 28.32 -36.11 3.72
N ASN A 284 29.64 -36.25 3.84
CA ASN A 284 30.49 -37.09 2.98
C ASN A 284 30.54 -36.70 1.48
N SER A 285 30.20 -35.45 1.12
CA SER A 285 30.11 -35.03 -0.29
C SER A 285 30.90 -33.76 -0.60
N SER A 286 31.33 -33.63 -1.87
CA SER A 286 31.91 -32.39 -2.42
C SER A 286 30.83 -31.32 -2.65
N GLY A 287 31.26 -30.06 -2.69
CA GLY A 287 30.34 -28.93 -2.93
C GLY A 287 30.01 -28.64 -4.39
N GLY A 288 30.73 -29.25 -5.33
CA GLY A 288 30.55 -29.02 -6.77
C GLY A 288 31.11 -27.68 -7.26
N ASP A 289 30.62 -27.25 -8.41
CA ASP A 289 30.87 -25.95 -9.04
C ASP A 289 29.83 -24.95 -8.55
N ILE A 290 30.24 -23.99 -7.71
CA ILE A 290 29.34 -22.99 -7.11
C ILE A 290 29.68 -21.61 -7.66
N THR A 291 28.74 -20.98 -8.37
CA THR A 291 28.89 -19.65 -8.94
C THR A 291 27.83 -18.70 -8.38
N ILE A 292 28.25 -17.61 -7.72
CA ILE A 292 27.38 -16.55 -7.23
C ILE A 292 27.75 -15.24 -7.92
N THR A 293 26.81 -14.67 -8.68
CA THR A 293 27.00 -13.47 -9.52
C THR A 293 26.21 -12.25 -9.02
N GLY A 294 25.27 -12.43 -8.09
CA GLY A 294 24.43 -11.36 -7.55
C GLY A 294 23.50 -11.84 -6.44
N GLY A 295 22.65 -10.94 -5.93
CA GLY A 295 21.72 -11.23 -4.85
C GLY A 295 22.30 -11.07 -3.44
N GLN A 296 21.48 -11.41 -2.45
CA GLN A 296 21.81 -11.49 -1.03
C GLN A 296 21.76 -12.95 -0.60
N VAL A 297 22.91 -13.53 -0.26
CA VAL A 297 23.02 -14.97 0.01
C VAL A 297 23.58 -15.18 1.41
N SER A 298 22.81 -15.87 2.26
CA SER A 298 23.25 -16.35 3.57
C SER A 298 23.31 -17.86 3.56
N ALA A 299 24.48 -18.42 3.80
CA ALA A 299 24.74 -19.85 3.79
C ALA A 299 25.36 -20.30 5.12
N GLU A 300 24.64 -21.14 5.85
CA GLU A 300 25.04 -21.65 7.16
C GLU A 300 25.27 -23.16 7.10
N GLY A 301 26.47 -23.62 7.47
CA GLY A 301 26.78 -25.04 7.60
C GLY A 301 26.16 -25.64 8.87
N GLY A 302 25.77 -26.92 8.83
CA GLY A 302 25.25 -27.61 10.02
C GLY A 302 26.27 -27.68 11.17
N GLN A 303 25.81 -27.88 12.42
CA GLN A 303 26.54 -27.65 13.68
C GLN A 303 27.90 -28.38 13.90
N ALA A 304 28.48 -29.10 12.93
CA ALA A 304 29.83 -29.66 12.97
C ALA A 304 30.78 -29.10 11.89
N ILE A 305 31.77 -29.87 11.43
CA ILE A 305 32.77 -29.44 10.43
C ILE A 305 32.17 -29.41 9.00
N ALA A 306 31.06 -28.71 8.80
CA ALA A 306 30.48 -28.45 7.49
C ALA A 306 30.73 -27.01 7.06
N ALA A 307 30.88 -26.81 5.75
CA ALA A 307 31.08 -25.48 5.21
C ALA A 307 29.78 -24.66 5.14
N GLY A 308 29.88 -23.34 5.23
CA GLY A 308 28.76 -22.49 4.83
C GLY A 308 28.52 -22.62 3.33
N ILE A 309 29.59 -22.46 2.52
CA ILE A 309 29.59 -22.69 1.07
C ILE A 309 30.71 -23.67 0.71
N GLY A 310 30.38 -24.83 0.15
CA GLY A 310 31.35 -25.87 -0.20
C GLY A 310 30.87 -27.27 0.16
N GLY A 311 31.77 -28.12 0.66
CA GLY A 311 31.47 -29.50 1.02
C GLY A 311 30.88 -29.65 2.43
N GLY A 312 30.12 -30.71 2.63
CA GLY A 312 29.65 -31.10 3.95
C GLY A 312 30.74 -31.81 4.76
N ALA A 313 30.41 -32.16 6.00
CA ALA A 313 31.34 -32.82 6.91
C ALA A 313 31.67 -34.25 6.44
N ILE A 314 32.94 -34.63 6.56
CA ILE A 314 33.44 -35.97 6.24
C ILE A 314 34.13 -36.56 7.46
N TYR A 315 33.91 -37.84 7.73
CA TYR A 315 34.60 -38.57 8.79
C TYR A 315 35.60 -39.59 8.24
N ILE A 316 36.90 -39.32 8.38
CA ILE A 316 38.00 -40.20 7.95
C ILE A 316 38.93 -40.50 9.14
N GLU A 317 39.10 -41.79 9.47
CA GLU A 317 40.10 -42.28 10.44
C GLU A 317 40.12 -41.58 11.82
N GLY A 318 38.97 -41.11 12.30
CA GLY A 318 38.85 -40.42 13.60
C GLY A 318 39.01 -38.91 13.55
N ASN A 319 39.16 -38.32 12.36
CA ASN A 319 39.18 -36.88 12.13
C ASN A 319 38.04 -36.45 11.20
N TYR A 320 37.61 -35.20 11.34
CA TYR A 320 36.60 -34.58 10.51
C TYR A 320 37.24 -33.58 9.52
N SER A 321 36.78 -33.53 8.28
CA SER A 321 37.23 -32.59 7.23
C SER A 321 36.10 -32.24 6.26
N THR A 322 36.31 -31.26 5.39
CA THR A 322 35.44 -30.88 4.26
C THR A 322 36.06 -31.36 2.93
N GLN A 323 35.23 -31.60 1.90
CA GLN A 323 35.70 -31.83 0.52
C GLN A 323 35.75 -30.51 -0.25
N SER A 324 36.63 -30.42 -1.25
CA SER A 324 36.77 -29.22 -2.09
C SER A 324 35.57 -29.02 -3.01
N ALA A 325 35.22 -27.76 -3.22
CA ALA A 325 34.33 -27.24 -4.26
C ALA A 325 35.10 -26.25 -5.15
N ASP A 326 34.67 -26.04 -6.40
CA ASP A 326 35.18 -24.94 -7.22
C ASP A 326 34.23 -23.75 -7.03
N ILE A 327 34.69 -22.70 -6.34
CA ILE A 327 33.83 -21.59 -5.88
C ILE A 327 34.20 -20.31 -6.64
N GLN A 328 33.22 -19.73 -7.33
CA GLN A 328 33.34 -18.45 -8.03
C GLN A 328 32.34 -17.45 -7.45
N LEU A 329 32.86 -16.39 -6.82
CA LEU A 329 32.06 -15.26 -6.36
C LEU A 329 32.39 -14.07 -7.26
N GLN A 330 31.41 -13.59 -8.03
CA GLN A 330 31.58 -12.55 -9.04
C GLN A 330 30.72 -11.30 -8.75
N GLY A 331 29.79 -11.38 -7.79
CA GLY A 331 28.93 -10.26 -7.38
C GLY A 331 27.97 -10.63 -6.25
N GLY A 332 27.19 -9.65 -5.75
CA GLY A 332 26.26 -9.82 -4.62
C GLY A 332 26.89 -9.65 -3.24
N ILE A 333 26.06 -9.78 -2.19
CA ILE A 333 26.52 -9.81 -0.79
C ILE A 333 26.37 -11.25 -0.30
N VAL A 334 27.48 -11.89 0.07
CA VAL A 334 27.51 -13.30 0.47
C VAL A 334 28.01 -13.43 1.91
N PHE A 335 27.19 -14.07 2.74
CA PHE A 335 27.48 -14.47 4.10
C PHE A 335 27.66 -15.98 4.15
N SER A 336 28.78 -16.41 4.70
CA SER A 336 29.07 -17.83 4.88
C SER A 336 29.50 -18.08 6.32
N THR A 337 28.65 -18.76 7.08
CA THR A 337 28.90 -19.19 8.45
C THR A 337 29.17 -20.70 8.44
N PRO A 338 30.35 -21.14 8.92
CA PRO A 338 30.63 -22.56 9.02
C PRO A 338 29.98 -23.13 10.29
N GLY A 339 29.80 -24.43 10.34
CA GLY A 339 29.50 -25.10 11.61
C GLY A 339 30.71 -25.16 12.55
N TYR A 340 30.57 -25.86 13.68
CA TYR A 340 31.62 -25.99 14.69
C TYR A 340 32.93 -26.59 14.11
N ASN A 341 33.99 -25.77 14.04
CA ASN A 341 35.30 -26.04 13.41
C ASN A 341 35.28 -26.26 11.88
N GLY A 342 34.19 -25.93 11.18
CA GLY A 342 34.08 -26.01 9.72
C GLY A 342 34.85 -24.90 8.97
N GLU A 343 35.08 -25.11 7.68
CA GLU A 343 35.63 -24.07 6.79
C GLU A 343 34.50 -23.21 6.21
N ARG A 344 34.65 -21.89 6.15
CA ARG A 344 33.61 -21.02 5.54
C ARG A 344 33.40 -21.33 4.06
N PHE A 345 34.52 -21.48 3.38
CA PHE A 345 34.61 -21.84 1.98
C PHE A 345 35.58 -23.02 1.90
N SER A 346 35.07 -24.20 1.58
CA SER A 346 35.92 -25.38 1.40
C SER A 346 36.10 -25.65 -0.09
N GLY A 347 37.04 -24.95 -0.72
CA GLY A 347 37.17 -25.00 -2.19
C GLY A 347 38.47 -24.45 -2.77
N LEU A 348 38.73 -24.81 -4.03
CA LEU A 348 39.82 -24.24 -4.82
C LEU A 348 39.32 -22.94 -5.46
N PHE A 349 39.99 -21.84 -5.13
CA PHE A 349 39.81 -20.58 -5.83
C PHE A 349 40.75 -20.55 -7.05
N PRO A 350 40.36 -19.93 -8.18
CA PRO A 350 41.27 -19.76 -9.31
C PRO A 350 42.59 -19.10 -8.89
N GLU A 351 43.72 -19.50 -9.50
CA GLU A 351 45.04 -18.94 -9.16
C GLU A 351 45.06 -17.41 -9.32
N GLY A 352 45.08 -16.69 -8.21
CA GLY A 352 45.07 -15.22 -8.16
C GLY A 352 43.71 -14.58 -7.82
N GLU A 353 42.64 -15.37 -7.62
CA GLU A 353 41.27 -14.91 -7.38
C GLU A 353 40.65 -15.49 -6.09
N GLY A 354 41.42 -15.56 -5.01
CA GLY A 354 40.84 -15.80 -3.68
C GLY A 354 39.95 -14.61 -3.28
N PRO A 355 38.80 -14.82 -2.62
CA PRO A 355 37.93 -13.73 -2.21
C PRO A 355 38.67 -12.76 -1.31
N SER A 356 38.58 -11.45 -1.61
CA SER A 356 38.94 -10.39 -0.67
C SER A 356 37.94 -10.46 0.49
N LEU A 357 38.29 -11.28 1.50
CA LEU A 357 37.44 -11.54 2.64
C LEU A 357 37.60 -10.41 3.67
N LEU A 358 36.54 -9.62 3.86
CA LEU A 358 36.46 -8.71 4.98
C LEU A 358 36.05 -9.52 6.22
N THR A 359 36.90 -9.49 7.25
CA THR A 359 36.63 -10.16 8.52
C THR A 359 36.44 -9.10 9.60
N LEU A 360 35.28 -9.08 10.23
CA LEU A 360 34.95 -8.13 11.29
C LEU A 360 34.76 -8.88 12.60
N GLU A 361 35.46 -8.47 13.64
CA GLU A 361 35.29 -8.95 15.00
C GLU A 361 34.45 -7.94 15.79
N PHE A 362 33.30 -8.38 16.30
CA PHE A 362 32.42 -7.57 17.12
C PHE A 362 32.68 -7.88 18.59
N ILE A 363 33.12 -6.87 19.34
CA ILE A 363 33.49 -7.02 20.76
C ILE A 363 32.72 -5.99 21.59
N GLU A 364 31.91 -6.46 22.52
CA GLU A 364 31.23 -5.62 23.49
C GLU A 364 32.17 -5.31 24.66
N THR A 365 32.32 -4.01 25.00
CA THR A 365 33.09 -3.58 26.16
C THR A 365 32.17 -2.96 27.21
N ILE A 366 31.99 -3.65 28.33
CA ILE A 366 31.19 -3.18 29.46
C ILE A 366 32.13 -2.91 30.64
N ASN A 367 32.12 -1.68 31.17
CA ASN A 367 32.97 -1.29 32.33
C ASN A 367 34.47 -1.57 32.14
N GLY A 368 34.96 -1.55 30.90
CA GLY A 368 36.36 -1.85 30.55
C GLY A 368 36.70 -3.34 30.43
N GLU A 369 35.72 -4.23 30.49
CA GLU A 369 35.87 -5.66 30.17
C GLU A 369 35.28 -5.95 28.78
N SER A 370 36.08 -6.55 27.90
CA SER A 370 35.72 -6.84 26.51
C SER A 370 35.33 -8.31 26.30
N SER A 371 34.21 -8.57 25.62
CA SER A 371 33.71 -9.92 25.28
C SER A 371 33.14 -9.98 23.85
N PRO A 372 33.20 -11.13 23.15
CA PRO A 372 32.66 -11.24 21.79
C PRO A 372 31.13 -11.10 21.74
N VAL A 373 30.62 -10.43 20.70
CA VAL A 373 29.18 -10.30 20.42
C VAL A 373 28.74 -11.48 19.55
N ALA A 374 28.64 -12.66 20.17
CA ALA A 374 28.37 -13.93 19.50
C ALA A 374 26.91 -14.12 19.09
N GLU A 375 26.67 -14.88 18.01
CA GLU A 375 25.33 -15.29 17.53
C GLU A 375 24.31 -14.14 17.43
N THR A 376 24.82 -12.94 17.18
CA THR A 376 24.03 -11.71 17.22
C THR A 376 23.73 -11.26 15.81
N ASP A 377 22.47 -10.91 15.60
CA ASP A 377 21.98 -10.33 14.37
C ASP A 377 22.55 -8.91 14.23
N ILE A 378 23.28 -8.71 13.14
CA ILE A 378 23.87 -7.44 12.75
C ILE A 378 23.16 -6.99 11.48
N SER A 379 22.58 -5.80 11.45
CA SER A 379 22.09 -5.27 10.17
C SER A 379 23.28 -4.80 9.35
N VAL A 380 23.39 -5.14 8.07
CA VAL A 380 24.35 -4.59 7.09
C VAL A 380 23.57 -4.06 5.88
N LYS A 381 23.60 -2.74 5.64
CA LYS A 381 22.79 -2.07 4.59
C LYS A 381 21.31 -2.53 4.62
N LYS A 382 20.71 -2.67 5.81
CA LYS A 382 19.32 -3.11 6.04
C LYS A 382 19.05 -4.62 5.89
N ASN A 383 20.08 -5.47 6.00
CA ASN A 383 19.95 -6.93 6.04
C ASN A 383 20.47 -7.50 7.35
N ILE A 384 19.76 -8.42 7.99
CA ILE A 384 20.22 -9.08 9.21
C ILE A 384 21.21 -10.19 8.87
N VAL A 385 22.38 -10.16 9.49
CA VAL A 385 23.49 -11.09 9.27
C VAL A 385 24.03 -11.51 10.63
N ARG A 386 24.26 -12.80 10.87
CA ARG A 386 24.59 -13.28 12.20
C ARG A 386 26.10 -13.42 12.39
N THR A 387 26.63 -12.94 13.51
CA THR A 387 28.00 -13.28 13.92
C THR A 387 28.11 -14.74 14.32
N ASP A 388 29.28 -15.35 14.13
CA ASP A 388 29.54 -16.70 14.62
C ASP A 388 29.63 -16.74 16.17
N ALA A 389 29.82 -17.93 16.73
CA ALA A 389 29.96 -18.13 18.19
C ALA A 389 31.14 -17.37 18.82
N ASN A 390 32.05 -16.81 18.02
CA ASN A 390 33.20 -16.00 18.46
C ASN A 390 33.02 -14.51 18.14
N GLY A 391 31.81 -14.06 17.78
CA GLY A 391 31.54 -12.65 17.47
C GLY A 391 32.08 -12.19 16.12
N MET A 392 32.40 -13.12 15.22
CA MET A 392 33.02 -12.78 13.93
C MET A 392 31.98 -12.75 12.81
N LEU A 393 32.12 -11.79 11.89
CA LEU A 393 31.35 -11.68 10.66
C LEU A 393 32.28 -11.76 9.45
N TYR A 394 31.88 -12.53 8.43
CA TYR A 394 32.69 -12.77 7.24
C TYR A 394 31.92 -12.36 5.98
N LEU A 395 32.49 -11.39 5.28
CA LEU A 395 31.86 -10.72 4.16
C LEU A 395 32.72 -10.92 2.92
N TYR A 396 32.14 -11.49 1.87
CA TYR A 396 32.68 -11.30 0.53
C TYR A 396 32.13 -10.00 -0.06
N VAL A 397 33.03 -9.15 -0.55
CA VAL A 397 32.70 -7.89 -1.19
C VAL A 397 33.52 -7.82 -2.48
N PRO A 398 32.89 -7.77 -3.68
CA PRO A 398 33.62 -7.76 -4.95
C PRO A 398 34.52 -6.51 -5.08
N GLU A 399 35.59 -6.60 -5.88
CA GLU A 399 36.57 -5.52 -6.11
C GLU A 399 35.96 -4.33 -6.87
N ASP A 400 35.21 -3.50 -6.16
CA ASP A 400 34.90 -2.11 -6.47
C ASP A 400 34.93 -1.36 -5.13
N ASN A 401 35.41 -0.11 -5.10
CA ASN A 401 35.72 0.63 -3.85
C ASN A 401 34.50 0.81 -2.92
N TYR A 402 34.20 -0.18 -2.08
CA TYR A 402 33.34 0.00 -0.92
C TYR A 402 34.13 0.70 0.19
N THR A 403 33.58 1.80 0.69
CA THR A 403 34.08 2.54 1.84
C THR A 403 33.39 2.06 3.12
N LEU A 404 33.95 2.36 4.29
CA LEU A 404 33.29 2.07 5.56
C LEU A 404 31.93 2.76 5.70
N GLU A 405 31.73 3.88 5.02
CA GLU A 405 30.44 4.59 4.93
C GLU A 405 29.39 3.80 4.13
N ASP A 406 29.79 2.76 3.40
CA ASP A 406 28.87 1.84 2.74
C ASP A 406 28.32 0.78 3.70
N PHE A 407 28.85 0.59 4.91
CA PHE A 407 28.36 -0.45 5.83
C PHE A 407 27.68 0.19 7.05
N GLU A 408 26.35 0.12 7.11
CA GLU A 408 25.59 0.40 8.33
C GLU A 408 25.54 -0.88 9.15
N PHE A 409 26.17 -0.91 10.33
CA PHE A 409 26.06 -2.02 11.28
C PHE A 409 25.12 -1.63 12.41
N THR A 410 24.12 -2.45 12.73
CA THR A 410 23.28 -2.25 13.92
C THR A 410 23.13 -3.57 14.65
N GLY A 411 23.27 -3.57 15.97
CA GLY A 411 22.99 -4.74 16.79
C GLY A 411 21.52 -5.12 16.79
N SER A 412 21.23 -6.35 17.20
CA SER A 412 19.88 -6.89 17.39
C SER A 412 18.99 -6.05 18.31
N ASP A 413 19.58 -5.16 19.12
CA ASP A 413 18.87 -4.23 19.99
C ASP A 413 18.62 -2.85 19.36
N GLY A 414 19.36 -2.41 18.33
CA GLY A 414 19.05 -1.21 17.54
C GLY A 414 19.61 0.15 18.01
N TYR A 415 20.44 0.23 19.06
CA TYR A 415 20.78 1.54 19.71
C TYR A 415 22.23 1.80 19.99
N ARG A 416 23.06 0.78 19.92
CA ARG A 416 24.42 0.96 20.37
C ARG A 416 25.20 1.64 19.25
N ALA A 417 25.60 2.89 19.49
CA ALA A 417 26.41 3.64 18.54
C ALA A 417 27.79 2.98 18.46
N LEU A 418 28.12 2.45 17.28
CA LEU A 418 29.41 1.83 17.03
C LEU A 418 30.47 2.93 16.99
N SER A 419 31.40 2.89 17.94
CA SER A 419 32.64 3.63 17.81
C SER A 419 33.67 2.67 17.21
N MET A 420 33.80 2.68 15.89
CA MET A 420 34.97 2.05 15.28
C MET A 420 36.22 2.79 15.75
N ILE A 421 37.17 2.07 16.37
CA ILE A 421 38.54 2.55 16.45
C ILE A 421 39.08 2.48 15.02
N PRO A 422 39.40 3.60 14.36
CA PRO A 422 39.83 3.56 12.98
C PRO A 422 41.29 3.10 12.93
N GLU A 423 41.52 1.80 12.81
CA GLU A 423 42.59 1.37 11.92
C GLU A 423 41.96 1.27 10.53
N THR A 424 42.32 2.20 9.65
CA THR A 424 41.88 2.29 8.26
C THR A 424 41.80 0.90 7.62
N ILE A 425 40.58 0.39 7.40
CA ILE A 425 40.35 -0.79 6.55
C ILE A 425 40.59 -0.33 5.10
N GLN A 426 41.85 -0.29 4.69
CA GLN A 426 42.21 -0.21 3.28
C GLN A 426 41.97 -1.61 2.71
N VAL A 427 40.82 -1.86 2.07
CA VAL A 427 40.61 -3.08 1.26
C VAL A 427 41.57 -3.02 0.08
N ALA A 428 42.85 -3.26 0.35
CA ALA A 428 43.85 -3.47 -0.66
C ALA A 428 43.68 -4.91 -1.14
N SER A 429 43.57 -5.06 -2.46
CA SER A 429 43.57 -6.34 -3.16
C SER A 429 44.53 -7.32 -2.48
N GLN A 430 43.99 -8.43 -1.97
CA GLN A 430 44.72 -9.61 -1.46
C GLN A 430 45.32 -9.59 -0.04
N GLN A 431 44.83 -8.80 0.93
CA GLN A 431 45.09 -9.09 2.35
C GLN A 431 43.82 -9.09 3.20
N SER A 432 43.70 -10.10 4.07
CA SER A 432 42.64 -10.18 5.08
C SER A 432 42.72 -8.94 5.98
N ASN A 433 41.72 -8.07 5.90
CA ASN A 433 41.60 -6.98 6.85
C ASN A 433 40.77 -7.46 8.04
N GLN A 434 41.35 -7.38 9.23
CA GLN A 434 40.64 -7.52 10.50
C GLN A 434 40.28 -6.13 11.00
N GLY A 435 39.00 -5.89 11.24
CA GLY A 435 38.51 -4.71 11.96
C GLY A 435 37.88 -5.14 13.28
N VAL A 436 38.19 -4.42 14.37
CA VAL A 436 37.52 -4.58 15.67
C VAL A 436 36.48 -3.48 15.80
N ILE A 437 35.24 -3.86 16.12
CA ILE A 437 34.15 -2.92 16.38
C ILE A 437 33.83 -2.98 17.88
N GLU A 438 34.14 -1.88 18.58
CA GLU A 438 33.90 -1.72 20.02
C GLU A 438 32.55 -1.07 20.28
N TRP A 439 31.84 -1.60 21.28
CA TRP A 439 30.58 -1.08 21.78
C TRP A 439 30.85 -0.35 23.09
N SER A 440 30.32 0.86 23.26
CA SER A 440 30.34 1.58 24.53
C SER A 440 28.94 2.07 24.87
N ASP A 441 28.58 1.99 26.15
CA ASP A 441 27.32 2.54 26.68
C ASP A 441 27.40 4.08 26.64
N ARG A 442 27.00 4.66 25.51
CA ARG A 442 26.86 6.12 25.34
C ARG A 442 25.38 6.49 25.36
N HIS A 443 25.08 7.52 26.13
CA HIS A 443 23.75 8.10 26.24
C HIS A 443 23.69 9.42 25.45
N GLN A 444 22.57 9.62 24.75
CA GLN A 444 22.29 10.88 24.08
C GLN A 444 21.78 11.91 25.09
N VAL A 445 22.37 13.10 25.03
CA VAL A 445 21.90 14.28 25.74
C VAL A 445 21.32 15.26 24.72
N ASN A 446 20.00 15.43 24.76
CA ASN A 446 19.28 16.29 23.82
C ASN A 446 18.85 17.58 24.50
N TRP A 447 19.04 18.70 23.80
CA TRP A 447 18.66 20.03 24.29
C TRP A 447 17.48 20.59 23.50
N HIS A 448 16.27 20.42 24.03
CA HIS A 448 15.04 20.90 23.42
C HIS A 448 14.83 22.38 23.68
N LEU A 449 15.08 23.21 22.66
CA LEU A 449 15.08 24.67 22.80
C LEU A 449 13.68 25.30 22.86
N ALA A 450 12.60 24.56 22.59
CA ALA A 450 11.20 25.04 22.62
C ALA A 450 11.03 26.41 21.91
N GLY A 451 11.53 26.53 20.68
CA GLY A 451 11.46 27.75 19.86
C GLY A 451 12.53 28.80 20.14
N GLY A 452 13.47 28.53 21.05
CA GLY A 452 14.69 29.31 21.22
C GLY A 452 15.81 28.89 20.26
N THR A 453 16.87 29.69 20.22
CA THR A 453 18.10 29.49 19.45
C THR A 453 19.30 29.39 20.39
N MET A 454 20.21 28.48 20.08
CA MET A 454 21.51 28.30 20.71
C MET A 454 22.57 28.09 19.62
N ASP A 455 23.86 28.28 19.93
CA ASP A 455 24.97 28.04 19.00
C ASP A 455 25.02 26.54 18.58
N ASP A 456 25.18 26.28 17.27
CA ASP A 456 24.83 25.02 16.58
C ASP A 456 25.64 23.78 17.02
N THR A 457 26.67 23.94 17.85
CA THR A 457 27.52 22.82 18.31
C THR A 457 27.03 22.14 19.59
N ALA A 458 25.89 22.55 20.15
CA ALA A 458 25.43 22.11 21.48
C ALA A 458 24.03 21.44 21.51
N ALA A 459 23.38 21.17 20.39
CA ALA A 459 21.99 20.68 20.39
C ALA A 459 21.84 19.19 20.77
N VAL A 460 22.87 18.38 20.46
CA VAL A 460 22.96 16.95 20.83
C VAL A 460 24.40 16.69 21.26
N THR A 461 24.58 16.06 22.42
CA THR A 461 25.90 15.66 22.94
C THR A 461 25.89 14.19 23.28
N ASP A 462 26.82 13.41 22.74
CA ASP A 462 27.05 12.04 23.17
C ASP A 462 27.82 12.05 24.50
N ALA A 463 27.32 11.37 25.52
CA ALA A 463 27.95 11.26 26.84
C ALA A 463 28.14 9.79 27.23
N GLU A 464 29.29 9.43 27.80
CA GLU A 464 29.49 8.09 28.37
C GLU A 464 28.58 7.86 29.59
N ASP A 465 28.23 6.61 29.86
CA ASP A 465 27.53 6.23 31.10
C ASP A 465 28.30 6.72 32.35
N GLY A 466 27.60 7.44 33.24
CA GLY A 466 28.16 8.09 34.42
C GLY A 466 28.88 9.42 34.17
N ALA A 467 28.92 9.94 32.93
CA ALA A 467 29.54 11.22 32.63
C ALA A 467 28.79 12.40 33.29
N SER A 468 29.55 13.38 33.79
CA SER A 468 29.02 14.60 34.42
C SER A 468 29.04 15.75 33.42
N ILE A 469 27.88 16.32 33.10
CA ILE A 469 27.70 17.40 32.11
C ILE A 469 27.26 18.71 32.77
N ASP A 470 27.68 19.84 32.20
CA ASP A 470 27.29 21.19 32.63
C ASP A 470 26.15 21.76 31.77
N ALA A 471 25.46 22.77 32.30
CA ALA A 471 24.45 23.50 31.53
C ALA A 471 25.09 24.29 30.36
N PRO A 472 24.44 24.35 29.19
CA PRO A 472 24.94 25.08 28.04
C PRO A 472 25.11 26.59 28.32
N SER A 473 26.21 27.18 27.84
CA SER A 473 26.58 28.59 28.06
C SER A 473 27.09 29.25 26.77
N PRO A 474 26.55 30.43 26.36
CA PRO A 474 25.51 31.20 27.05
C PRO A 474 24.14 30.50 27.01
N SER A 475 23.25 30.86 27.94
CA SER A 475 21.88 30.34 27.96
C SER A 475 21.16 30.61 26.63
N PRO A 476 20.25 29.72 26.20
CA PRO A 476 19.54 29.88 24.94
C PRO A 476 18.72 31.17 24.92
N LEU A 477 18.47 31.69 23.71
CA LEU A 477 17.72 32.93 23.49
C LEU A 477 16.43 32.64 22.74
N ARG A 478 15.31 33.28 23.09
CA ARG A 478 14.06 33.21 22.34
C ARG A 478 13.42 34.58 22.26
N ASN A 479 13.20 35.07 21.05
CA ASN A 479 12.69 36.42 20.83
C ASN A 479 11.27 36.57 21.43
N GLY A 480 11.06 37.59 22.28
CA GLY A 480 9.80 37.80 22.99
C GLY A 480 9.57 36.91 24.23
N TYR A 481 10.58 36.16 24.69
CA TYR A 481 10.47 35.27 25.85
C TYR A 481 11.69 35.38 26.77
N THR A 482 11.51 35.14 28.07
CA THR A 482 12.62 35.03 29.04
C THR A 482 12.91 33.56 29.36
N PHE A 483 14.18 33.15 29.32
CA PHE A 483 14.60 31.78 29.65
C PHE A 483 14.46 31.49 31.15
N SER A 484 13.68 30.48 31.50
CA SER A 484 13.33 30.13 32.89
C SER A 484 14.18 28.98 33.47
N GLY A 485 15.02 28.36 32.65
CA GLY A 485 15.91 27.25 33.01
C GLY A 485 15.58 25.96 32.25
N TRP A 486 16.42 24.95 32.47
CA TRP A 486 16.27 23.61 31.89
C TRP A 486 15.49 22.67 32.81
N TYR A 487 14.69 21.80 32.22
CA TYR A 487 13.83 20.83 32.91
C TYR A 487 14.05 19.44 32.31
N ILE A 488 13.88 18.38 33.09
CA ILE A 488 14.05 16.98 32.63
C ILE A 488 12.74 16.38 32.11
N ASP A 489 11.69 17.18 32.02
CA ASP A 489 10.37 16.79 31.52
C ASP A 489 9.76 17.92 30.69
N GLU A 490 9.03 17.54 29.65
CA GLU A 490 8.40 18.47 28.70
C GLU A 490 7.30 19.33 29.35
N MET A 491 6.70 18.84 30.44
CA MET A 491 5.68 19.58 31.21
C MET A 491 6.30 20.65 32.14
N TYR A 492 7.62 20.80 32.13
CA TYR A 492 8.39 21.76 32.92
C TYR A 492 8.14 21.67 34.43
N THR A 493 7.90 20.46 34.95
CA THR A 493 7.57 20.21 36.36
C THR A 493 8.81 20.00 37.24
N THR A 494 9.88 19.45 36.68
CA THR A 494 11.10 19.06 37.37
C THR A 494 12.31 19.79 36.80
N LYS A 495 12.79 20.79 37.54
CA LYS A 495 13.91 21.62 37.11
C LYS A 495 15.24 20.88 37.21
N ALA A 496 15.96 20.78 36.10
CA ALA A 496 17.27 20.15 36.03
C ALA A 496 18.28 20.86 36.94
N GLN A 497 19.13 20.08 37.62
CA GLN A 497 20.25 20.58 38.41
C GLN A 497 21.55 20.21 37.70
N PHE A 498 22.44 21.19 37.53
CA PHE A 498 23.75 20.99 36.91
C PHE A 498 24.86 21.22 37.93
N PRO A 499 25.98 20.46 37.86
CA PRO A 499 26.26 19.42 36.86
C PRO A 499 25.36 18.18 37.00
N PHE A 500 25.01 17.57 35.88
CA PHE A 500 24.08 16.44 35.79
C PHE A 500 24.84 15.17 35.42
N VAL A 501 24.56 14.05 36.09
CA VAL A 501 25.19 12.75 35.81
C VAL A 501 24.30 11.98 34.84
N VAL A 502 24.85 11.56 33.71
CA VAL A 502 24.12 10.88 32.64
C VAL A 502 24.23 9.37 32.84
N GLU A 503 23.16 8.75 33.31
CA GLU A 503 23.07 7.29 33.49
C GLU A 503 22.09 6.64 32.48
N GLN A 504 21.48 7.47 31.63
CA GLN A 504 20.52 7.11 30.59
C GLN A 504 20.39 8.27 29.59
N ASN A 505 19.81 8.01 28.42
CA ASN A 505 19.40 9.07 27.49
C ASN A 505 18.59 10.14 28.26
N THR A 506 19.01 11.40 28.13
CA THR A 506 18.48 12.51 28.92
C THR A 506 18.09 13.66 28.01
N ASP A 507 16.81 14.01 28.05
CA ASP A 507 16.27 15.18 27.38
C ASP A 507 16.16 16.35 28.35
N PHE A 508 16.70 17.51 27.96
CA PHE A 508 16.53 18.77 28.68
C PHE A 508 15.64 19.72 27.89
N TYR A 509 14.58 20.22 28.52
CA TYR A 509 13.62 21.13 27.93
C TYR A 509 13.84 22.56 28.42
N ALA A 510 14.05 23.48 27.49
CA ALA A 510 14.16 24.90 27.76
C ALA A 510 12.76 25.46 28.08
N ALA A 511 12.57 25.94 29.31
CA ALA A 511 11.34 26.62 29.70
C ALA A 511 11.41 28.11 29.40
N TRP A 512 10.28 28.67 28.94
CA TRP A 512 10.17 30.07 28.51
C TRP A 512 8.96 30.75 29.14
N THR A 513 9.10 32.01 29.51
CA THR A 513 7.96 32.86 29.91
C THR A 513 7.71 33.93 28.85
N SER A 514 6.48 34.00 28.31
CA SER A 514 6.10 34.95 27.23
C SER A 514 6.08 36.40 27.71
N SER A 515 6.66 37.31 26.91
CA SER A 515 6.48 38.76 27.04
C SER A 515 5.64 39.27 25.86
N SER A 516 4.38 39.60 26.10
CA SER A 516 3.43 39.99 25.05
C SER A 516 3.46 41.50 24.81
N LEU A 517 3.83 41.94 23.61
CA LEU A 517 3.51 43.28 23.10
C LEU A 517 2.31 43.14 22.16
N TYR A 518 1.26 43.95 22.33
CA TYR A 518 0.02 43.86 21.55
C TYR A 518 -0.35 45.23 20.93
N LEU A 519 -0.76 45.27 19.66
CA LEU A 519 -1.29 46.48 19.00
C LEU A 519 -2.69 46.16 18.44
N PRO A 520 -3.78 46.75 18.99
CA PRO A 520 -5.14 46.39 18.61
C PRO A 520 -5.51 46.79 17.17
N GLU A 521 -6.36 45.99 16.52
CA GLU A 521 -7.02 46.35 15.26
C GLU A 521 -7.99 47.54 15.45
N ALA A 522 -8.19 48.35 14.41
CA ALA A 522 -9.21 49.41 14.42
C ALA A 522 -9.77 49.72 13.02
N GLU A 523 -11.07 50.04 12.98
CA GLU A 523 -11.72 50.63 11.81
C GLU A 523 -11.46 52.15 11.79
N MET A 524 -10.88 52.64 10.69
CA MET A 524 -10.63 54.07 10.52
C MET A 524 -11.85 54.77 9.95
N VAL A 525 -12.08 56.02 10.36
CA VAL A 525 -13.19 56.84 9.85
C VAL A 525 -12.97 57.08 8.34
N THR A 526 -14.04 57.05 7.55
CA THR A 526 -13.95 57.40 6.12
C THR A 526 -13.69 58.90 5.97
N GLY A 527 -12.65 59.27 5.22
CA GLY A 527 -12.35 60.65 4.84
C GLY A 527 -13.21 61.14 3.68
N ILE A 528 -13.37 62.46 3.57
CA ILE A 528 -13.95 63.11 2.38
C ILE A 528 -12.83 63.92 1.72
N TYR A 529 -12.75 63.84 0.39
CA TYR A 529 -11.79 64.60 -0.40
C TYR A 529 -11.82 66.09 -0.04
N ASN A 530 -10.64 66.67 0.20
CA ASN A 530 -10.42 68.08 0.56
C ASN A 530 -11.14 68.59 1.83
N GLU A 531 -11.57 67.68 2.72
CA GLU A 531 -12.05 68.01 4.06
C GLU A 531 -11.01 67.60 5.11
N PRO A 532 -10.92 68.29 6.27
CA PRO A 532 -9.98 67.94 7.32
C PRO A 532 -10.30 66.57 7.91
N TYR A 533 -9.26 65.75 8.04
CA TYR A 533 -9.32 64.43 8.66
C TYR A 533 -8.49 64.40 9.94
N ASN A 534 -9.03 63.77 10.98
CA ASN A 534 -8.32 63.55 12.23
C ASN A 534 -8.85 62.26 12.88
N ALA A 535 -8.02 61.23 12.95
CA ALA A 535 -8.33 59.97 13.62
C ALA A 535 -7.07 59.37 14.25
N SER A 536 -7.19 58.66 15.38
CA SER A 536 -6.05 58.01 16.02
C SER A 536 -6.17 56.50 16.01
N ILE A 537 -5.05 55.80 15.85
CA ILE A 537 -4.95 54.36 16.06
C ILE A 537 -4.91 54.03 17.57
N PRO A 538 -5.35 52.82 17.97
CA PRO A 538 -5.22 52.35 19.36
C PRO A 538 -3.78 52.37 19.85
N ALA A 539 -3.58 52.53 21.16
CA ALA A 539 -2.26 52.39 21.75
C ALA A 539 -1.86 50.91 21.85
N ALA A 540 -0.58 50.63 21.64
CA ALA A 540 0.00 49.34 21.99
C ALA A 540 -0.08 49.10 23.51
N THR A 541 -0.24 47.85 23.91
CA THR A 541 -0.35 47.41 25.30
C THR A 541 0.65 46.30 25.62
N ASP A 542 0.79 46.02 26.92
CA ASP A 542 1.49 44.86 27.47
C ASP A 542 3.03 44.88 27.35
N GLY A 543 3.61 45.92 26.75
CA GLY A 543 5.05 46.24 26.83
C GLY A 543 5.51 46.81 28.18
N THR A 544 6.83 46.95 28.34
CA THR A 544 7.50 47.35 29.58
C THR A 544 7.93 48.82 29.63
N GLY A 545 7.77 49.57 28.54
CA GLY A 545 8.11 51.00 28.42
C GLY A 545 7.13 51.80 27.53
N ASN A 546 7.52 53.04 27.20
CA ASN A 546 6.77 53.87 26.26
C ASN A 546 6.91 53.34 24.83
N TYR A 547 5.92 53.62 23.98
CA TYR A 547 5.89 53.12 22.61
C TYR A 547 6.22 54.22 21.59
N THR A 548 6.95 53.86 20.54
CA THR A 548 7.08 54.67 19.32
C THR A 548 6.32 54.02 18.18
N TYR A 549 5.74 54.83 17.29
CA TYR A 549 4.93 54.37 16.17
C TYR A 549 5.50 54.94 14.87
N GLU A 550 5.66 54.10 13.86
CA GLU A 550 6.08 54.52 12.53
C GLU A 550 5.40 53.68 11.44
N LEU A 551 5.31 54.23 10.24
CA LEU A 551 4.81 53.51 9.07
C LEU A 551 5.87 52.48 8.66
N SER A 552 5.53 51.18 8.71
CA SER A 552 6.44 50.12 8.25
C SER A 552 6.18 49.73 6.80
N ARG A 553 4.92 49.83 6.33
CA ARG A 553 4.53 49.44 4.97
C ARG A 553 3.33 50.24 4.45
N GLY A 554 3.20 50.35 3.13
CA GLY A 554 2.11 51.07 2.47
C GLY A 554 2.30 52.59 2.49
N SER A 555 1.23 53.33 2.19
CA SER A 555 1.24 54.80 2.18
C SER A 555 -0.10 55.35 2.65
N LEU A 556 -0.07 56.41 3.44
CA LEU A 556 -1.26 57.20 3.76
C LEU A 556 -1.79 57.93 2.51
N PRO A 557 -3.06 58.37 2.50
CA PRO A 557 -3.55 59.30 1.49
C PRO A 557 -2.63 60.53 1.37
N ASP A 558 -2.37 60.98 0.15
CA ASP A 558 -1.58 62.19 -0.09
C ASP A 558 -2.18 63.36 0.71
N GLY A 559 -1.34 64.07 1.49
CA GLY A 559 -1.75 65.14 2.40
C GLY A 559 -2.05 64.71 3.84
N PHE A 560 -2.03 63.41 4.16
CA PHE A 560 -2.10 62.90 5.54
C PHE A 560 -0.72 62.63 6.13
N THR A 561 -0.60 62.81 7.44
CA THR A 561 0.61 62.48 8.22
C THR A 561 0.26 61.66 9.46
N LEU A 562 1.11 60.69 9.80
CA LEU A 562 1.07 59.98 11.08
C LEU A 562 1.98 60.69 12.09
N ASN A 563 1.39 61.22 13.15
CA ASN A 563 2.09 61.84 14.26
C ASN A 563 1.79 61.06 15.54
N GLU A 564 2.79 60.32 16.02
CA GLU A 564 2.62 59.26 17.02
C GLU A 564 1.50 58.27 16.60
N ARG A 565 0.31 58.40 17.18
CA ARG A 565 -0.86 57.55 16.87
C ARG A 565 -1.91 58.27 16.05
N THR A 566 -1.76 59.56 15.78
CA THR A 566 -2.80 60.37 15.15
C THR A 566 -2.49 60.56 13.67
N ILE A 567 -3.47 60.22 12.84
CA ILE A 567 -3.46 60.46 11.41
C ILE A 567 -4.31 61.69 11.15
N GLU A 568 -3.66 62.74 10.66
CA GLU A 568 -4.31 64.01 10.38
C GLU A 568 -3.83 64.62 9.07
N GLY A 569 -4.68 65.44 8.46
CA GLY A 569 -4.38 66.12 7.21
C GLY A 569 -5.62 66.42 6.39
N MET A 570 -5.41 66.81 5.13
CA MET A 570 -6.46 67.00 4.15
C MET A 570 -6.13 66.12 2.95
N ALA A 571 -7.08 65.29 2.52
CA ALA A 571 -6.81 64.32 1.48
C ALA A 571 -6.76 65.00 0.12
N GLU A 572 -5.62 64.88 -0.56
CA GLU A 572 -5.37 65.45 -1.88
C GLU A 572 -5.85 64.54 -3.02
N LYS A 573 -6.30 63.33 -2.68
CA LYS A 573 -6.83 62.35 -3.64
C LYS A 573 -7.81 61.39 -2.95
N ALA A 574 -9.00 61.20 -3.55
CA ALA A 574 -9.93 60.14 -3.19
C ALA A 574 -9.39 58.75 -3.60
N GLY A 575 -9.65 57.74 -2.77
CA GLY A 575 -9.14 56.38 -2.97
C GLY A 575 -9.18 55.55 -1.69
N ARG A 576 -8.81 54.27 -1.80
CA ARG A 576 -8.64 53.35 -0.67
C ARG A 576 -7.15 53.12 -0.45
N TYR A 577 -6.69 53.33 0.78
CA TYR A 577 -5.28 53.34 1.14
C TYR A 577 -5.05 52.34 2.28
N GLU A 578 -4.18 51.37 2.05
CA GLU A 578 -3.77 50.36 3.03
C GLU A 578 -2.35 50.65 3.51
N PHE A 579 -2.12 50.55 4.82
CA PHE A 579 -0.82 50.79 5.43
C PHE A 579 -0.64 49.99 6.72
N GLU A 580 0.61 49.71 7.08
CA GLU A 580 0.99 49.02 8.31
C GLU A 580 1.73 49.98 9.23
N VAL A 581 1.40 49.93 10.53
CA VAL A 581 2.06 50.70 11.58
C VAL A 581 2.83 49.74 12.48
N LYS A 582 4.12 50.03 12.66
CA LYS A 582 4.98 49.36 13.63
C LYS A 582 4.99 50.13 14.93
N ALA A 583 4.65 49.46 16.03
CA ALA A 583 4.87 49.91 17.39
C ALA A 583 6.14 49.26 17.96
N THR A 584 7.01 50.06 18.56
CA THR A 584 8.22 49.58 19.25
C THR A 584 8.14 49.97 20.72
N ASP A 585 8.26 48.98 21.59
CA ASP A 585 8.38 49.19 23.03
C ASP A 585 9.82 49.60 23.38
N LEU A 586 9.99 50.83 23.85
CA LEU A 586 11.30 51.38 24.21
C LEU A 586 11.93 50.73 25.45
N GLY A 587 11.13 50.01 26.28
CA GLY A 587 11.62 49.31 27.47
C GLY A 587 12.26 47.96 27.15
N SER A 588 11.66 47.19 26.25
CA SER A 588 12.09 45.84 25.89
C SER A 588 12.80 45.75 24.53
N GLY A 589 12.62 46.73 23.65
CA GLY A 589 13.05 46.67 22.25
C GLY A 589 12.14 45.81 21.36
N ASN A 590 11.07 45.22 21.91
CA ASN A 590 10.12 44.42 21.14
C ASN A 590 9.34 45.28 20.15
N ILE A 591 9.00 44.69 19.00
CA ILE A 591 8.22 45.35 17.95
C ILE A 591 6.97 44.54 17.63
N ILE A 592 5.90 45.23 17.24
CA ILE A 592 4.70 44.63 16.66
C ILE A 592 4.18 45.50 15.52
N GLU A 593 3.59 44.87 14.50
CA GLU A 593 3.05 45.56 13.32
C GLU A 593 1.57 45.22 13.15
N GLN A 594 0.77 46.23 12.78
CA GLN A 594 -0.66 46.07 12.53
C GLN A 594 -1.08 46.84 11.28
N GLY A 595 -1.87 46.19 10.42
CA GLY A 595 -2.44 46.77 9.21
C GLY A 595 -3.71 47.59 9.49
N TYR A 596 -3.86 48.72 8.79
CA TYR A 596 -5.02 49.60 8.82
C TYR A 596 -5.40 50.05 7.39
N VAL A 597 -6.65 50.47 7.25
CA VAL A 597 -7.21 50.91 5.96
C VAL A 597 -7.94 52.24 6.15
N ILE A 598 -7.67 53.22 5.29
CA ILE A 598 -8.44 54.47 5.19
C ILE A 598 -9.07 54.55 3.80
N GLU A 599 -10.38 54.81 3.77
CA GLU A 599 -11.10 55.18 2.54
C GLU A 599 -11.34 56.69 2.51
N VAL A 600 -11.06 57.32 1.36
CA VAL A 600 -11.39 58.72 1.07
C VAL A 600 -12.38 58.78 -0.09
N LYS A 601 -13.57 59.34 0.14
CA LYS A 601 -14.66 59.44 -0.85
C LYS A 601 -14.84 60.86 -1.41
N GLN A 602 -15.51 60.94 -2.55
CA GLN A 602 -15.89 62.19 -3.22
C GLN A 602 -17.23 62.73 -2.66
N ALA A 603 -17.48 64.05 -2.72
CA ALA A 603 -18.72 64.68 -2.25
C ALA A 603 -19.95 64.33 -3.13
N VAL A 604 -21.18 64.68 -2.72
CA VAL A 604 -22.43 64.41 -3.49
C VAL A 604 -23.20 65.72 -3.72
N PRO A 605 -23.49 66.11 -4.99
CA PRO A 605 -24.29 67.30 -5.30
C PRO A 605 -25.78 67.13 -4.99
N VAL A 606 -26.50 68.23 -4.77
CA VAL A 606 -27.97 68.25 -4.60
C VAL A 606 -28.66 69.16 -5.62
N PRO A 607 -29.83 68.78 -6.17
CA PRO A 607 -30.58 69.63 -7.08
C PRO A 607 -31.14 70.86 -6.36
N ILE A 608 -31.04 72.04 -6.97
CA ILE A 608 -31.57 73.29 -6.41
C ILE A 608 -33.10 73.32 -6.53
N HIS A 609 -33.65 72.75 -7.61
CA HIS A 609 -35.08 72.62 -7.89
C HIS A 609 -35.42 71.28 -8.55
N GLU A 610 -36.70 70.93 -8.62
CA GLU A 610 -37.16 69.72 -9.34
C GLU A 610 -36.79 69.78 -10.83
N VAL A 611 -36.22 68.68 -11.35
CA VAL A 611 -35.84 68.52 -12.75
C VAL A 611 -37.07 68.42 -13.65
N LYS A 612 -37.10 69.20 -14.75
CA LYS A 612 -38.27 69.31 -15.64
C LYS A 612 -37.98 68.73 -17.03
N ALA A 613 -39.02 68.18 -17.64
CA ALA A 613 -39.03 67.66 -19.01
C ALA A 613 -40.09 68.37 -19.88
N ASP A 614 -39.76 68.62 -21.15
CA ASP A 614 -40.71 69.16 -22.14
C ASP A 614 -41.74 68.10 -22.61
N ARG A 615 -42.86 68.55 -23.21
CA ARG A 615 -43.99 67.68 -23.63
C ARG A 615 -43.70 66.91 -24.93
N LEU A 616 -44.13 65.64 -25.01
CA LEU A 616 -43.93 64.73 -26.16
C LEU A 616 -45.23 64.37 -26.89
N GLN A 617 -45.14 63.99 -28.17
CA GLN A 617 -46.26 63.38 -28.91
C GLN A 617 -46.34 61.86 -28.62
N ARG A 618 -47.53 61.25 -28.73
CA ARG A 618 -47.70 59.82 -28.40
C ARG A 618 -46.92 58.94 -29.36
N ARG A 619 -46.11 58.03 -28.79
CA ARG A 619 -45.15 57.14 -29.47
C ARG A 619 -43.81 57.77 -29.87
N GLU A 620 -43.51 59.00 -29.44
CA GLU A 620 -42.14 59.54 -29.52
C GLU A 620 -41.26 59.03 -28.36
N PRO A 621 -39.98 58.72 -28.62
CA PRO A 621 -39.05 58.29 -27.58
C PRO A 621 -38.54 59.46 -26.73
N LEU A 622 -38.16 59.19 -25.48
CA LEU A 622 -37.73 60.21 -24.50
C LEU A 622 -36.58 61.10 -24.98
N ARG A 623 -35.70 60.62 -25.86
CA ARG A 623 -34.61 61.42 -26.46
C ARG A 623 -35.08 62.69 -27.17
N GLN A 624 -36.36 62.80 -27.50
CA GLN A 624 -36.93 64.00 -28.13
C GLN A 624 -37.40 65.04 -27.10
N ALA A 625 -37.48 64.70 -25.80
CA ALA A 625 -37.73 65.64 -24.72
C ALA A 625 -36.43 66.12 -24.09
N THR A 626 -36.29 67.43 -23.93
CA THR A 626 -35.15 68.04 -23.25
C THR A 626 -35.38 68.08 -21.73
N LEU A 627 -34.34 67.72 -20.96
CA LEU A 627 -34.31 67.82 -19.50
C LEU A 627 -33.60 69.11 -19.07
N THR A 628 -34.10 69.76 -18.01
CA THR A 628 -33.48 70.96 -17.42
C THR A 628 -33.44 70.87 -15.89
N GLY A 629 -32.30 71.24 -15.29
CA GLY A 629 -32.07 71.26 -13.84
C GLY A 629 -30.67 71.78 -13.47
N GLU A 630 -30.51 72.33 -12.27
CA GLU A 630 -29.25 72.85 -11.72
C GLU A 630 -28.93 72.17 -10.37
N PHE A 631 -27.64 71.93 -10.09
CA PHE A 631 -27.16 71.21 -8.91
C PHE A 631 -26.14 72.06 -8.15
N GLN A 632 -26.05 71.88 -6.82
CA GLN A 632 -25.09 72.60 -5.97
C GLN A 632 -24.43 71.68 -4.93
N HIS A 633 -23.26 72.06 -4.44
CA HIS A 633 -22.61 71.39 -3.31
C HIS A 633 -23.41 71.63 -2.02
N THR A 634 -23.57 70.60 -1.19
CA THR A 634 -24.41 70.62 0.02
C THR A 634 -23.94 71.61 1.10
N THR A 635 -22.62 71.71 1.33
CA THR A 635 -22.02 72.61 2.32
C THR A 635 -21.73 74.03 1.81
N THR A 636 -21.13 74.18 0.62
CA THR A 636 -20.70 75.50 0.12
C THR A 636 -21.78 76.25 -0.65
N GLY A 637 -22.80 75.55 -1.19
CA GLY A 637 -23.87 76.16 -1.98
C GLY A 637 -23.47 76.59 -3.40
N GLU A 638 -22.26 76.26 -3.84
CA GLU A 638 -21.78 76.57 -5.20
C GLU A 638 -22.41 75.65 -6.25
N LEU A 639 -22.67 76.19 -7.45
CA LEU A 639 -23.22 75.42 -8.58
C LEU A 639 -22.23 74.35 -9.05
N VAL A 640 -22.69 73.11 -9.12
CA VAL A 640 -21.95 71.98 -9.69
C VAL A 640 -22.33 71.87 -11.17
N PRO A 641 -21.43 72.18 -12.12
CA PRO A 641 -21.70 72.00 -13.54
C PRO A 641 -21.71 70.50 -13.89
N GLY A 642 -22.56 70.11 -14.83
CA GLY A 642 -22.70 68.72 -15.28
C GLY A 642 -23.70 68.56 -16.40
N SER A 643 -23.81 67.35 -16.93
CA SER A 643 -24.78 66.99 -17.96
C SER A 643 -25.97 66.24 -17.35
N LEU A 644 -27.15 66.48 -17.91
CA LEU A 644 -28.40 65.84 -17.47
C LEU A 644 -28.98 65.03 -18.63
N ALA A 645 -29.25 63.76 -18.40
CA ALA A 645 -29.71 62.84 -19.42
C ALA A 645 -30.79 61.87 -18.91
N TRP A 646 -31.62 61.37 -19.82
CA TRP A 646 -32.50 60.24 -19.54
C TRP A 646 -31.68 58.96 -19.37
N VAL A 647 -32.04 58.13 -18.39
CA VAL A 647 -31.41 56.81 -18.21
C VAL A 647 -31.73 55.90 -19.41
N GLU A 648 -32.97 55.95 -19.92
CA GLU A 648 -33.41 55.19 -21.10
C GLU A 648 -33.94 56.12 -22.22
N PRO A 649 -33.07 56.77 -23.00
CA PRO A 649 -33.48 57.78 -23.98
C PRO A 649 -34.29 57.20 -25.16
N THR A 650 -34.22 55.90 -25.41
CA THR A 650 -35.01 55.21 -26.45
C THR A 650 -36.39 54.78 -25.98
N PHE A 651 -36.68 54.86 -24.67
CA PHE A 651 -37.97 54.47 -24.13
C PHE A 651 -39.09 55.30 -24.75
N VAL A 652 -40.16 54.64 -25.18
CA VAL A 652 -41.33 55.26 -25.78
C VAL A 652 -42.49 55.10 -24.81
N PRO A 653 -42.91 56.15 -24.09
CA PRO A 653 -43.92 55.96 -23.07
C PRO A 653 -45.29 55.68 -23.71
N THR A 654 -45.97 54.69 -23.14
CA THR A 654 -47.25 54.17 -23.66
C THR A 654 -48.48 54.79 -22.98
N GLN A 655 -48.28 55.45 -21.83
CA GLN A 655 -49.31 56.07 -21.00
C GLN A 655 -49.27 57.61 -21.09
N ASN A 656 -50.41 58.28 -20.93
CA ASN A 656 -50.55 59.74 -21.11
C ASN A 656 -49.75 60.61 -20.11
N ARG A 657 -49.31 60.04 -18.99
CA ARG A 657 -48.40 60.64 -18.00
C ARG A 657 -47.47 59.54 -17.49
N SER A 658 -46.16 59.75 -17.48
CA SER A 658 -45.20 58.72 -17.08
C SER A 658 -44.02 59.34 -16.33
N ASN A 659 -43.62 58.69 -15.24
CA ASN A 659 -42.45 59.01 -14.43
C ASN A 659 -41.22 58.33 -15.04
N GLN A 660 -40.17 59.08 -15.33
CA GLN A 660 -39.01 58.61 -16.08
C GLN A 660 -37.71 59.02 -15.39
N ASP A 661 -36.76 58.11 -15.34
CA ASP A 661 -35.52 58.30 -14.60
C ASP A 661 -34.50 59.10 -15.41
N TRP A 662 -33.85 60.03 -14.72
CA TRP A 662 -32.75 60.85 -15.23
C TRP A 662 -31.50 60.66 -14.38
N VAL A 663 -30.35 60.91 -14.99
CA VAL A 663 -29.05 60.98 -14.35
C VAL A 663 -28.41 62.34 -14.61
N PHE A 664 -27.94 62.97 -13.54
CA PHE A 664 -27.03 64.09 -13.57
C PHE A 664 -25.62 63.57 -13.34
N THR A 665 -24.77 63.82 -14.33
CA THR A 665 -23.36 63.48 -14.29
C THR A 665 -22.58 64.80 -14.12
N PRO A 666 -22.00 65.06 -12.93
CA PRO A 666 -21.14 66.20 -12.72
C PRO A 666 -19.99 66.21 -13.74
N THR A 667 -19.58 67.38 -14.20
CA THR A 667 -18.39 67.51 -15.04
C THR A 667 -17.12 67.07 -14.30
N ASP A 668 -17.11 67.24 -12.97
CA ASP A 668 -16.04 66.78 -12.07
C ASP A 668 -16.46 65.49 -11.34
N GLN A 669 -16.26 64.34 -11.99
CA GLN A 669 -16.54 63.00 -11.46
C GLN A 669 -15.46 62.48 -10.50
N PHE A 670 -14.48 63.31 -10.12
CA PHE A 670 -13.50 62.97 -9.08
C PHE A 670 -13.83 63.58 -7.72
N ASN A 671 -14.59 64.68 -7.70
CA ASN A 671 -15.00 65.32 -6.46
C ASN A 671 -16.48 65.17 -6.17
N TYR A 672 -17.25 64.72 -7.17
CA TYR A 672 -18.70 64.59 -7.06
C TYR A 672 -19.23 63.28 -7.63
N SER A 673 -20.07 62.64 -6.84
CA SER A 673 -20.83 61.46 -7.25
C SER A 673 -21.95 61.83 -8.22
N GLU A 674 -22.28 60.93 -9.16
CA GLU A 674 -23.47 61.08 -10.00
C GLU A 674 -24.76 61.06 -9.18
N VAL A 675 -25.76 61.82 -9.63
CA VAL A 675 -27.07 61.93 -8.96
C VAL A 675 -28.14 61.42 -9.91
N LYS A 676 -29.02 60.53 -9.43
CA LYS A 676 -30.17 60.03 -10.20
C LYS A 676 -31.47 60.50 -9.58
N GLY A 677 -32.49 60.70 -10.40
CA GLY A 677 -33.83 61.08 -9.95
C GLY A 677 -34.90 60.79 -10.99
N ASN A 678 -36.13 61.24 -10.73
CA ASN A 678 -37.28 60.97 -11.60
C ASN A 678 -37.94 62.28 -12.06
N ALA A 679 -38.44 62.33 -13.30
CA ALA A 679 -39.19 63.45 -13.88
C ALA A 679 -40.44 62.97 -14.63
N ILE A 680 -41.50 63.81 -14.68
CA ILE A 680 -42.81 63.44 -15.23
C ILE A 680 -43.00 63.93 -16.69
N VAL A 681 -43.43 63.05 -17.60
CA VAL A 681 -43.63 63.27 -19.06
C VAL A 681 -45.11 63.06 -19.47
N THR A 682 -45.69 63.81 -20.46
CA THR A 682 -47.14 63.73 -20.86
C THR A 682 -47.45 63.74 -22.38
N PHE A 683 -48.58 63.12 -22.86
CA PHE A 683 -48.94 62.80 -24.30
C PHE A 683 -50.40 63.10 -24.80
N SER A 684 -50.69 62.93 -26.12
CA SER A 684 -52.01 63.12 -26.83
C SER A 684 -52.46 61.91 -27.73
N ALA A 685 -53.76 61.49 -27.85
CA ALA A 685 -54.18 60.13 -28.36
C ALA A 685 -55.12 59.99 -29.62
N ARG A 686 -55.05 58.86 -30.39
CA ARG A 686 -56.09 58.27 -31.31
C ARG A 686 -55.97 56.73 -31.60
N SER A 687 -57.06 56.06 -32.06
CA SER A 687 -57.52 54.62 -31.93
C SER A 687 -57.21 53.54 -33.01
N ALA A 688 -57.13 52.25 -32.51
CA ALA A 688 -57.73 50.91 -32.86
C ALA A 688 -57.45 49.99 -34.12
N SER A 689 -57.56 48.65 -33.84
CA SER A 689 -57.82 47.37 -34.61
C SER A 689 -56.67 46.59 -35.33
N SER A 690 -56.56 45.25 -35.49
CA SER A 690 -57.28 43.96 -35.17
C SER A 690 -56.44 42.69 -35.56
N SER A 691 -56.70 41.53 -34.90
CA SER A 691 -56.55 40.04 -35.21
C SER A 691 -55.26 39.44 -35.87
N ASP A 692 -54.81 38.17 -35.73
CA ASP A 692 -55.37 36.79 -35.62
C ASP A 692 -54.34 35.77 -35.01
N GLU A 693 -54.80 34.56 -34.63
CA GLU A 693 -54.07 33.38 -34.09
C GLU A 693 -53.38 32.47 -35.15
N ASP A 694 -52.31 31.75 -34.76
CA ASP A 694 -51.90 30.44 -35.32
C ASP A 694 -51.08 29.62 -34.28
N SER A 695 -51.28 28.29 -34.26
CA SER A 695 -50.81 27.32 -33.26
C SER A 695 -49.48 26.64 -33.64
N SER A 696 -48.48 26.66 -32.76
CA SER A 696 -47.21 25.93 -32.93
C SER A 696 -47.15 24.64 -32.10
N LEU A 697 -46.95 23.48 -32.75
CA LEU A 697 -46.75 22.16 -32.12
C LEU A 697 -45.51 22.15 -31.19
N SER A 698 -45.58 21.39 -30.10
CA SER A 698 -44.52 21.38 -29.07
C SER A 698 -43.27 20.58 -29.46
N SER A 699 -42.10 21.04 -29.02
CA SER A 699 -40.79 20.39 -29.23
C SER A 699 -40.18 19.76 -27.97
N ASN A 700 -40.94 19.67 -26.88
CA ASN A 700 -40.41 19.26 -25.57
C ASN A 700 -40.45 17.73 -25.39
N ALA A 701 -39.31 17.08 -25.59
CA ALA A 701 -39.12 15.64 -25.45
C ALA A 701 -38.48 15.24 -24.11
N ASN A 702 -38.67 16.01 -23.03
CA ASN A 702 -38.09 15.68 -21.73
C ASN A 702 -39.02 14.81 -20.88
N LEU A 703 -38.46 13.96 -20.03
CA LEU A 703 -39.16 13.39 -18.88
C LEU A 703 -39.25 14.43 -17.75
N ALA A 704 -40.40 14.48 -17.09
CA ALA A 704 -40.63 15.16 -15.81
C ALA A 704 -40.45 14.22 -14.61
N GLU A 705 -40.50 12.90 -14.82
CA GLU A 705 -40.33 11.88 -13.78
C GLU A 705 -39.85 10.56 -14.41
N LEU A 706 -38.99 9.83 -13.69
CA LEU A 706 -38.56 8.46 -13.98
C LEU A 706 -38.39 7.74 -12.63
N GLN A 707 -39.15 6.68 -12.40
CA GLN A 707 -39.05 5.82 -11.23
C GLN A 707 -38.94 4.36 -11.67
N LEU A 708 -38.17 3.58 -10.92
CA LEU A 708 -38.04 2.13 -11.12
C LEU A 708 -38.56 1.45 -9.86
N LEU A 709 -39.42 0.45 -9.98
CA LEU A 709 -39.92 -0.31 -8.85
C LEU A 709 -39.60 -1.80 -9.00
N ALA A 710 -39.04 -2.39 -7.94
CA ALA A 710 -38.86 -3.83 -7.80
C ALA A 710 -39.76 -4.33 -6.67
N ASP A 711 -40.66 -5.29 -6.97
CA ASP A 711 -41.68 -5.79 -6.02
C ASP A 711 -42.46 -4.67 -5.28
N GLY A 712 -42.74 -3.57 -5.98
CA GLY A 712 -43.47 -2.42 -5.46
C GLY A 712 -42.66 -1.46 -4.57
N GLN A 713 -41.35 -1.67 -4.44
CA GLN A 713 -40.43 -0.72 -3.79
C GLN A 713 -39.61 0.06 -4.81
N GLU A 714 -39.50 1.37 -4.63
CA GLU A 714 -38.74 2.27 -5.51
C GLU A 714 -37.23 2.00 -5.39
N LEU A 715 -36.56 1.76 -6.52
CA LEU A 715 -35.11 1.63 -6.62
C LEU A 715 -34.49 3.02 -6.71
N GLU A 716 -33.37 3.20 -6.01
CA GLU A 716 -32.64 4.46 -6.02
C GLU A 716 -31.90 4.64 -7.37
N LEU A 717 -32.18 5.76 -8.05
CA LEU A 717 -31.48 6.12 -9.30
C LEU A 717 -30.16 6.82 -8.98
N SER A 718 -29.09 6.41 -9.68
CA SER A 718 -27.80 7.09 -9.65
C SER A 718 -27.45 7.65 -11.04
N PRO A 719 -27.32 8.98 -11.21
CA PRO A 719 -27.64 10.03 -10.24
C PRO A 719 -29.16 10.14 -10.00
N SER A 720 -29.58 10.80 -8.91
CA SER A 720 -31.00 11.09 -8.67
C SER A 720 -31.65 11.82 -9.86
N PHE A 721 -32.95 11.58 -10.09
CA PHE A 721 -33.61 12.04 -11.30
C PHE A 721 -33.54 13.56 -11.49
N ALA A 722 -33.11 13.97 -12.68
CA ALA A 722 -33.18 15.35 -13.15
C ALA A 722 -33.56 15.37 -14.63
N SER A 723 -34.51 16.21 -15.04
CA SER A 723 -35.06 16.22 -16.42
C SER A 723 -34.00 16.42 -17.52
N GLY A 724 -32.86 17.04 -17.17
CA GLY A 724 -31.70 17.25 -18.04
C GLY A 724 -30.77 16.04 -18.18
N THR A 725 -30.79 15.10 -17.23
CA THR A 725 -29.92 13.92 -17.19
C THR A 725 -30.52 12.78 -18.02
N THR A 726 -29.68 12.15 -18.86
CA THR A 726 -30.10 11.13 -19.83
C THR A 726 -29.51 9.74 -19.56
N GLU A 727 -28.73 9.57 -18.49
CA GLU A 727 -28.11 8.29 -18.14
C GLU A 727 -28.27 8.04 -16.64
N TYR A 728 -28.78 6.85 -16.29
CA TYR A 728 -29.09 6.44 -14.93
C TYR A 728 -28.66 4.99 -14.69
N THR A 729 -28.31 4.66 -13.45
CA THR A 729 -28.04 3.29 -13.01
C THR A 729 -28.89 2.92 -11.78
N ALA A 730 -29.22 1.64 -11.65
CA ALA A 730 -29.94 1.07 -10.51
C ALA A 730 -29.55 -0.41 -10.30
N ARG A 731 -29.86 -0.98 -9.13
CA ARG A 731 -29.61 -2.40 -8.80
C ARG A 731 -30.85 -3.06 -8.23
N THR A 732 -31.06 -4.35 -8.52
CA THR A 732 -32.17 -5.17 -8.01
C THR A 732 -31.77 -6.64 -7.98
N ASN A 733 -32.49 -7.50 -7.27
CA ASN A 733 -32.39 -8.97 -7.37
C ASN A 733 -33.66 -9.59 -7.98
N VAL A 734 -34.68 -8.78 -8.23
CA VAL A 734 -35.97 -9.21 -8.78
C VAL A 734 -35.86 -9.34 -10.29
N GLY A 735 -36.47 -10.39 -10.84
CA GLY A 735 -36.42 -10.65 -12.28
C GLY A 735 -37.35 -9.84 -13.16
N LYS A 736 -38.16 -8.99 -12.55
CA LYS A 736 -39.05 -8.06 -13.23
C LYS A 736 -38.99 -6.73 -12.49
N ILE A 737 -39.00 -5.65 -13.23
CA ILE A 737 -39.16 -4.31 -12.66
C ILE A 737 -40.29 -3.58 -13.38
N GLU A 738 -40.94 -2.68 -12.66
CA GLU A 738 -41.88 -1.72 -13.21
C GLU A 738 -41.15 -0.38 -13.42
N ILE A 739 -41.27 0.17 -14.63
CA ILE A 739 -40.77 1.50 -14.96
C ILE A 739 -41.96 2.44 -15.04
N ALA A 740 -41.94 3.50 -14.22
CA ALA A 740 -42.92 4.59 -14.27
C ALA A 740 -42.26 5.86 -14.83
N VAL A 741 -42.85 6.44 -15.86
CA VAL A 741 -42.36 7.65 -16.53
C VAL A 741 -43.45 8.68 -16.65
N LYS A 742 -43.06 9.96 -16.62
CA LYS A 742 -43.95 11.07 -16.92
C LYS A 742 -43.30 12.01 -17.89
N THR A 743 -43.95 12.33 -19.01
CA THR A 743 -43.44 13.31 -19.96
C THR A 743 -43.65 14.73 -19.45
N ALA A 744 -42.71 15.63 -19.76
CA ALA A 744 -42.81 17.04 -19.43
C ALA A 744 -43.82 17.80 -20.31
N ASP A 745 -44.17 17.23 -21.47
CA ASP A 745 -45.25 17.69 -22.34
C ASP A 745 -46.29 16.59 -22.49
N PRO A 746 -47.58 16.82 -22.16
CA PRO A 746 -48.63 15.81 -22.25
C PRO A 746 -48.85 15.22 -23.65
N SER A 747 -48.36 15.89 -24.70
CA SER A 747 -48.48 15.44 -26.09
C SER A 747 -47.29 14.60 -26.55
N ALA A 748 -46.25 14.48 -25.72
CA ALA A 748 -45.07 13.66 -26.01
C ALA A 748 -45.32 12.18 -25.66
N LYS A 749 -44.73 11.28 -26.46
CA LYS A 749 -44.88 9.82 -26.35
C LYS A 749 -43.57 9.17 -25.93
N VAL A 750 -43.63 8.06 -25.20
CA VAL A 750 -42.46 7.30 -24.76
C VAL A 750 -42.38 5.98 -25.53
N TYR A 751 -41.16 5.58 -25.91
CA TYR A 751 -40.89 4.34 -26.64
C TYR A 751 -39.79 3.53 -25.95
N LEU A 752 -39.92 2.20 -25.95
CA LEU A 752 -38.85 1.26 -25.62
C LEU A 752 -38.45 0.53 -26.91
N GLY A 753 -37.25 0.84 -27.43
CA GLY A 753 -36.90 0.44 -28.80
C GLY A 753 -37.80 1.12 -29.83
N ASP A 754 -38.60 0.33 -30.56
CA ASP A 754 -39.56 0.81 -31.58
C ASP A 754 -41.04 0.74 -31.11
N GLU A 755 -41.31 0.23 -29.90
CA GLU A 755 -42.67 0.08 -29.36
C GLU A 755 -43.05 1.28 -28.48
N GLU A 756 -44.27 1.81 -28.66
CA GLU A 756 -44.82 2.91 -27.84
C GLU A 756 -45.31 2.33 -26.52
N GLU A 757 -44.84 2.89 -25.40
CA GLU A 757 -45.16 2.44 -24.06
C GLU A 757 -46.08 3.44 -23.33
N ASP A 758 -46.92 2.93 -22.45
CA ASP A 758 -47.73 3.75 -21.53
C ASP A 758 -46.86 4.35 -20.41
N ASP A 759 -47.44 5.20 -19.56
CA ASP A 759 -46.71 5.86 -18.45
C ASP A 759 -46.15 4.87 -17.39
N GLN A 760 -46.60 3.62 -17.39
CA GLN A 760 -46.11 2.53 -16.52
C GLN A 760 -46.08 1.20 -17.29
N PHE A 761 -44.94 0.51 -17.28
CA PHE A 761 -44.76 -0.78 -17.96
C PHE A 761 -43.72 -1.67 -17.25
N ILE A 762 -43.79 -2.98 -17.48
CA ILE A 762 -42.96 -4.00 -16.81
C ILE A 762 -41.93 -4.56 -17.77
N ILE A 763 -40.69 -4.70 -17.31
CA ILE A 763 -39.58 -5.30 -18.07
C ILE A 763 -39.04 -6.50 -17.30
N ASP A 764 -38.83 -7.61 -18.03
CA ASP A 764 -38.09 -8.77 -17.56
C ASP A 764 -36.58 -8.48 -17.62
N LEU A 765 -35.86 -8.79 -16.55
CA LEU A 765 -34.43 -8.57 -16.45
C LEU A 765 -33.67 -9.90 -16.55
N ASP A 766 -32.67 -9.94 -17.42
CA ASP A 766 -31.67 -11.00 -17.44
C ASP A 766 -30.75 -10.88 -16.22
N GLU A 767 -30.08 -11.95 -15.84
CA GLU A 767 -29.08 -11.90 -14.77
C GLU A 767 -27.88 -11.03 -15.21
N GLY A 768 -27.36 -10.21 -14.30
CA GLY A 768 -26.29 -9.27 -14.61
C GLY A 768 -26.77 -7.93 -15.18
N ILE A 769 -26.01 -7.34 -16.12
CA ILE A 769 -26.21 -5.94 -16.56
C ILE A 769 -27.25 -5.86 -17.69
N ASN A 770 -28.39 -5.24 -17.38
CA ASN A 770 -29.47 -4.93 -18.32
C ASN A 770 -29.36 -3.47 -18.77
N ARG A 771 -29.30 -3.22 -20.07
CA ARG A 771 -29.22 -1.86 -20.65
C ARG A 771 -30.52 -1.51 -21.36
N ILE A 772 -31.24 -0.55 -20.82
CA ILE A 772 -32.57 -0.13 -21.27
C ILE A 772 -32.46 1.28 -21.86
N THR A 773 -33.05 1.52 -23.03
CA THR A 773 -33.07 2.86 -23.65
C THR A 773 -34.50 3.30 -23.92
N LEU A 774 -34.95 4.32 -23.20
CA LEU A 774 -36.25 4.95 -23.38
C LEU A 774 -36.11 6.14 -24.33
N THR A 775 -36.99 6.24 -25.32
CA THR A 775 -37.01 7.35 -26.28
C THR A 775 -38.29 8.16 -26.10
N VAL A 776 -38.19 9.44 -25.75
CA VAL A 776 -39.33 10.36 -25.69
C VAL A 776 -39.40 11.14 -26.99
N GLN A 777 -40.56 11.18 -27.64
CA GLN A 777 -40.83 11.92 -28.89
C GLN A 777 -41.85 13.03 -28.64
N ALA A 778 -41.49 14.28 -28.95
CA ALA A 778 -42.39 15.44 -28.88
C ALA A 778 -43.35 15.50 -30.09
N GLU A 779 -44.37 16.36 -30.00
CA GLU A 779 -45.42 16.54 -31.04
C GLU A 779 -44.87 16.96 -32.41
N ASN A 780 -43.70 17.59 -32.45
CA ASN A 780 -42.99 17.96 -33.68
C ASN A 780 -41.95 16.92 -34.16
N ASP A 781 -42.03 15.69 -33.67
CA ASP A 781 -41.15 14.55 -33.95
C ASP A 781 -39.72 14.63 -33.38
N ARG A 782 -39.40 15.62 -32.55
CA ARG A 782 -38.10 15.68 -31.87
C ARG A 782 -38.00 14.55 -30.83
N LYS A 783 -36.92 13.76 -30.88
CA LYS A 783 -36.66 12.64 -29.96
C LYS A 783 -35.57 12.97 -28.93
N LYS A 784 -35.65 12.36 -27.74
CA LYS A 784 -34.62 12.38 -26.70
C LYS A 784 -34.53 11.01 -26.03
N ASN A 785 -33.31 10.50 -25.84
CA ASN A 785 -33.07 9.17 -25.29
C ASN A 785 -32.60 9.24 -23.84
N TYR A 786 -33.11 8.34 -23.01
CA TYR A 786 -32.78 8.13 -21.61
C TYR A 786 -32.29 6.69 -21.45
N LYS A 787 -31.03 6.49 -21.08
CA LYS A 787 -30.44 5.17 -20.84
C LYS A 787 -30.51 4.83 -19.36
N VAL A 788 -31.04 3.66 -19.05
CA VAL A 788 -31.12 3.12 -17.70
C VAL A 788 -30.36 1.80 -17.68
N THR A 789 -29.32 1.70 -16.86
CA THR A 789 -28.54 0.47 -16.68
C THR A 789 -28.91 -0.17 -15.35
N ILE A 790 -29.55 -1.33 -15.38
CA ILE A 790 -29.95 -2.05 -14.17
C ILE A 790 -29.10 -3.32 -14.02
N THR A 791 -28.44 -3.47 -12.88
CA THR A 791 -27.77 -4.73 -12.54
C THR A 791 -28.71 -5.60 -11.73
N ARG A 792 -29.01 -6.81 -12.23
CA ARG A 792 -29.78 -7.84 -11.53
C ARG A 792 -28.85 -8.84 -10.83
N ASP A 793 -28.96 -8.95 -9.51
CA ASP A 793 -28.20 -9.88 -8.67
C ASP A 793 -28.88 -11.27 -8.60
N MET A 794 -28.11 -12.37 -8.47
CA MET A 794 -28.63 -13.76 -8.49
C MET A 794 -29.38 -14.15 -7.20
N SER A 795 -30.53 -14.83 -7.30
CA SER A 795 -31.31 -15.31 -6.15
C SER A 795 -31.01 -16.79 -5.81
N LYS A 796 -30.60 -17.08 -4.56
CA LYS A 796 -30.47 -18.45 -4.01
C LYS A 796 -31.84 -18.95 -3.46
N GLN A 797 -32.32 -20.13 -3.87
CA GLN A 797 -33.40 -20.91 -3.22
C GLN A 797 -32.83 -22.34 -2.99
N GLN A 798 -32.58 -22.86 -1.78
CA GLN A 798 -33.36 -23.21 -0.57
C GLN A 798 -34.19 -24.50 -0.70
N GLU A 799 -33.68 -25.59 -0.10
CA GLU A 799 -34.46 -26.75 0.39
C GLU A 799 -34.19 -26.93 1.90
N SER A 800 -35.29 -27.08 2.65
CA SER A 800 -35.52 -27.06 4.12
C SER A 800 -35.30 -28.44 4.79
N ASP A 801 -35.21 -28.72 6.10
CA ASP A 801 -35.78 -28.12 7.33
C ASP A 801 -35.21 -28.90 8.57
N VAL A 802 -34.70 -28.25 9.64
CA VAL A 802 -35.11 -28.39 11.06
C VAL A 802 -34.24 -27.58 12.07
N ASN A 803 -34.77 -26.41 12.45
CA ASN A 803 -34.77 -25.71 13.77
C ASN A 803 -33.52 -25.60 14.69
N ALA A 804 -32.89 -24.41 14.71
CA ALA A 804 -32.56 -23.56 15.87
C ALA A 804 -31.98 -22.19 15.37
N PRO A 805 -32.04 -21.07 16.12
CA PRO A 805 -32.11 -19.72 15.53
C PRO A 805 -30.75 -19.21 15.04
N GLU A 806 -30.67 -18.88 13.76
CA GLU A 806 -29.49 -18.32 13.11
C GLU A 806 -29.76 -16.83 12.80
N LEU A 807 -28.86 -15.96 13.26
CA LEU A 807 -28.89 -14.52 13.01
C LEU A 807 -28.24 -14.26 11.64
N ASP A 808 -28.98 -13.58 10.76
CA ASP A 808 -28.62 -13.31 9.35
C ASP A 808 -27.19 -12.78 9.15
N GLU A 809 -26.30 -13.63 8.61
CA GLU A 809 -25.05 -13.18 8.00
C GLU A 809 -25.28 -12.66 6.57
N PRO A 810 -24.71 -11.50 6.17
CA PRO A 810 -24.83 -10.99 4.82
C PRO A 810 -23.82 -11.66 3.87
N SER A 811 -24.32 -12.04 2.70
CA SER A 811 -23.67 -12.81 1.64
C SER A 811 -22.38 -12.21 1.05
N ARG A 812 -21.29 -13.00 1.06
CA ARG A 812 -20.18 -12.94 0.10
C ARG A 812 -20.71 -13.12 -1.34
N GLY A 813 -20.40 -12.17 -2.24
CA GLY A 813 -20.52 -12.29 -3.71
C GLY A 813 -19.19 -12.76 -4.35
N PRO A 814 -19.21 -13.20 -5.62
CA PRO A 814 -18.21 -14.13 -6.17
C PRO A 814 -16.83 -13.48 -6.37
N ALA A 815 -15.78 -14.28 -6.15
CA ALA A 815 -14.43 -13.98 -6.56
C ALA A 815 -14.38 -13.79 -8.09
N ASN A 816 -13.78 -12.68 -8.54
CA ASN A 816 -13.39 -12.47 -9.93
C ASN A 816 -11.92 -12.92 -10.03
N PRO A 817 -11.50 -13.59 -11.12
CA PRO A 817 -10.19 -14.24 -11.21
C PRO A 817 -9.04 -13.23 -11.26
N VAL A 818 -7.89 -13.66 -10.73
CA VAL A 818 -6.60 -12.97 -10.68
C VAL A 818 -6.16 -12.54 -12.08
N ALA A 819 -6.45 -11.28 -12.42
CA ALA A 819 -5.81 -10.54 -13.50
C ALA A 819 -5.22 -9.28 -12.85
N GLY A 820 -3.90 -9.12 -12.97
CA GLY A 820 -3.09 -8.16 -12.20
C GLY A 820 -3.69 -6.75 -12.08
N PHE A 821 -3.49 -6.13 -10.91
CA PHE A 821 -4.04 -4.81 -10.64
C PHE A 821 -3.53 -3.78 -11.65
N THR A 822 -4.45 -2.95 -12.14
CA THR A 822 -4.17 -2.02 -13.24
C THR A 822 -3.23 -0.87 -12.87
N ASP A 823 -2.94 -0.66 -11.58
CA ASP A 823 -2.32 0.54 -11.03
C ASP A 823 -1.08 0.28 -10.16
N ILE A 824 -0.49 -0.91 -10.24
CA ILE A 824 0.71 -1.28 -9.45
C ILE A 824 1.97 -1.52 -10.27
N SER A 825 1.88 -1.49 -11.60
CA SER A 825 3.05 -1.71 -12.47
C SER A 825 4.14 -0.65 -12.24
N GLY A 826 5.36 -1.10 -11.90
CA GLY A 826 6.50 -0.24 -11.57
C GLY A 826 6.42 0.38 -10.16
N HIS A 827 5.46 -0.03 -9.34
CA HIS A 827 5.34 0.43 -7.96
C HIS A 827 6.31 -0.34 -7.05
N TRP A 828 6.93 0.33 -6.08
CA TRP A 828 7.92 -0.30 -5.18
C TRP A 828 7.37 -1.49 -4.37
N ALA A 829 6.05 -1.50 -4.14
CA ALA A 829 5.34 -2.56 -3.43
C ALA A 829 4.66 -3.59 -4.35
N GLU A 830 4.85 -3.51 -5.68
CA GLU A 830 4.20 -4.39 -6.67
C GLU A 830 4.31 -5.86 -6.31
N ASN A 831 5.52 -6.34 -6.02
CA ASN A 831 5.76 -7.74 -5.65
C ASN A 831 5.03 -8.13 -4.34
N ALA A 832 5.07 -7.27 -3.31
CA ALA A 832 4.38 -7.53 -2.06
C ALA A 832 2.85 -7.51 -2.20
N ILE A 833 2.33 -6.66 -3.11
CA ILE A 833 0.90 -6.57 -3.42
C ILE A 833 0.44 -7.80 -4.19
N HIS A 834 1.22 -8.29 -5.17
CA HIS A 834 0.94 -9.56 -5.83
C HIS A 834 0.90 -10.70 -4.79
N GLN A 835 1.93 -10.86 -3.97
CA GLN A 835 2.00 -11.92 -2.95
C GLN A 835 0.83 -11.88 -1.94
N ALA A 836 0.44 -10.69 -1.49
CA ALA A 836 -0.67 -10.54 -0.56
C ALA A 836 -2.03 -10.75 -1.23
N ALA A 837 -2.22 -10.29 -2.46
CA ALA A 837 -3.48 -10.51 -3.18
C ALA A 837 -3.67 -11.98 -3.44
N PHE A 838 -2.55 -12.58 -3.74
CA PHE A 838 -2.47 -13.95 -4.05
C PHE A 838 -2.78 -14.88 -2.86
N SER A 839 -2.18 -14.61 -1.69
CA SER A 839 -2.48 -15.36 -0.45
C SER A 839 -3.90 -15.14 0.08
N GLY A 840 -4.78 -14.49 -0.68
CA GLY A 840 -6.16 -14.18 -0.30
C GLY A 840 -6.27 -13.10 0.79
N MET A 841 -5.13 -12.50 1.18
CA MET A 841 -5.05 -11.47 2.23
C MET A 841 -5.70 -10.17 1.79
N ILE A 842 -5.44 -9.74 0.55
CA ILE A 842 -5.98 -8.50 0.00
C ILE A 842 -6.82 -8.79 -1.24
N ASN A 843 -7.82 -7.94 -1.45
CA ASN A 843 -8.52 -7.84 -2.72
C ASN A 843 -8.32 -6.43 -3.27
N GLY A 844 -8.34 -6.31 -4.59
CA GLY A 844 -8.50 -5.02 -5.25
C GLY A 844 -9.92 -4.49 -5.13
N TYR A 845 -10.11 -3.29 -5.65
CA TYR A 845 -11.41 -2.69 -5.83
C TYR A 845 -12.11 -3.30 -7.05
N LEU A 846 -13.42 -3.14 -7.09
CA LEU A 846 -14.28 -3.67 -8.15
C LEU A 846 -13.92 -3.10 -9.55
N ASP A 847 -13.21 -1.97 -9.60
CA ASP A 847 -12.72 -1.35 -10.84
C ASP A 847 -11.40 -1.95 -11.36
N GLY A 848 -10.84 -2.97 -10.70
CA GLY A 848 -9.58 -3.62 -11.07
C GLY A 848 -8.33 -2.88 -10.59
N SER A 849 -8.47 -1.89 -9.70
CA SER A 849 -7.34 -1.18 -9.06
C SER A 849 -7.03 -1.76 -7.67
N PHE A 850 -5.79 -1.63 -7.21
CA PHE A 850 -5.41 -1.89 -5.82
C PHE A 850 -5.36 -0.61 -4.98
N ARG A 851 -5.10 0.53 -5.63
CA ARG A 851 -4.89 1.87 -5.06
C ARG A 851 -3.75 1.91 -4.05
N PRO A 852 -2.51 1.60 -4.47
CA PRO A 852 -1.37 1.42 -3.56
C PRO A 852 -1.02 2.66 -2.72
N ASN A 853 -1.31 3.85 -3.24
CA ASN A 853 -0.99 5.13 -2.60
C ASN A 853 -2.15 5.72 -1.77
N GLU A 854 -3.35 5.14 -1.86
CA GLU A 854 -4.49 5.60 -1.07
C GLU A 854 -4.36 5.16 0.39
N SER A 855 -4.91 5.94 1.32
CA SER A 855 -4.91 5.60 2.73
C SER A 855 -5.77 4.36 3.00
N ILE A 856 -5.29 3.45 3.83
CA ILE A 856 -6.08 2.28 4.24
C ILE A 856 -7.00 2.63 5.41
N THR A 857 -8.25 2.16 5.35
CA THR A 857 -9.21 2.33 6.45
C THR A 857 -9.06 1.25 7.52
N ARG A 858 -9.57 1.54 8.71
CA ARG A 858 -9.57 0.61 9.85
C ARG A 858 -10.33 -0.69 9.59
N ALA A 859 -11.46 -0.62 8.88
CA ALA A 859 -12.20 -1.81 8.47
C ALA A 859 -11.43 -2.65 7.44
N GLU A 860 -10.83 -2.01 6.43
CA GLU A 860 -10.07 -2.72 5.39
C GLU A 860 -8.87 -3.44 5.98
N PHE A 861 -8.07 -2.76 6.81
CA PHE A 861 -6.89 -3.39 7.42
C PHE A 861 -7.27 -4.52 8.37
N THR A 862 -8.36 -4.38 9.13
CA THR A 862 -8.85 -5.47 9.99
C THR A 862 -9.24 -6.70 9.17
N VAL A 863 -9.87 -6.52 8.00
CA VAL A 863 -10.17 -7.62 7.09
C VAL A 863 -8.90 -8.25 6.53
N MET A 864 -7.92 -7.45 6.11
CA MET A 864 -6.63 -7.96 5.63
C MET A 864 -5.92 -8.82 6.70
N LEU A 865 -5.82 -8.30 7.92
CA LEU A 865 -5.19 -8.97 9.07
C LEU A 865 -5.91 -10.25 9.49
N MET A 866 -7.24 -10.29 9.40
CA MET A 866 -7.99 -11.51 9.73
C MET A 866 -7.96 -12.56 8.62
N LYS A 867 -7.64 -12.15 7.39
CA LYS A 867 -7.42 -13.05 6.25
C LYS A 867 -5.99 -13.57 6.17
N SER A 868 -5.01 -12.83 6.70
CA SER A 868 -3.58 -13.19 6.63
C SER A 868 -3.19 -14.42 7.45
N GLY A 869 -3.83 -14.65 8.60
CA GLY A 869 -3.53 -15.80 9.46
C GLY A 869 -4.53 -16.94 9.28
N ASN A 870 -4.05 -18.19 9.18
CA ASN A 870 -4.87 -19.42 9.31
C ASN A 870 -5.34 -19.61 10.77
N MET A 871 -5.89 -18.54 11.38
CA MET A 871 -6.34 -18.42 12.76
C MET A 871 -7.67 -19.18 12.94
N LYS A 872 -7.58 -20.51 12.86
CA LYS A 872 -8.66 -21.45 13.18
C LYS A 872 -8.74 -21.66 14.69
N ARG A 873 -9.62 -20.92 15.36
CA ARG A 873 -10.24 -21.34 16.63
C ARG A 873 -11.72 -21.01 16.62
N GLU A 874 -12.52 -21.98 17.06
CA GLU A 874 -13.97 -21.85 17.19
C GLU A 874 -14.33 -20.69 18.11
N ALA A 875 -15.18 -19.79 17.60
CA ALA A 875 -15.72 -18.67 18.33
C ALA A 875 -16.59 -19.16 19.49
N THR A 876 -16.25 -18.75 20.72
CA THR A 876 -17.22 -18.78 21.84
C THR A 876 -17.77 -17.36 22.00
N ALA A 877 -19.04 -17.21 21.69
CA ALA A 877 -19.75 -15.94 21.58
C ALA A 877 -19.67 -15.07 22.83
N HIS A 878 -19.06 -13.89 22.71
CA HIS A 878 -19.41 -12.69 23.49
C HIS A 878 -19.31 -11.47 22.56
N GLU A 879 -20.47 -10.96 22.12
CA GLU A 879 -20.55 -9.76 21.28
C GLU A 879 -20.27 -8.50 22.11
N ARG A 880 -19.06 -7.94 21.97
CA ARG A 880 -18.84 -6.54 22.35
C ARG A 880 -19.34 -5.66 21.19
N LEU A 881 -20.43 -4.95 21.43
CA LEU A 881 -21.03 -4.04 20.44
C LEU A 881 -20.39 -2.64 20.52
N PHE A 882 -19.97 -2.11 19.37
CA PHE A 882 -19.49 -0.73 19.25
C PHE A 882 -20.65 0.27 19.11
N ALA A 883 -20.44 1.51 19.56
CA ALA A 883 -21.44 2.58 19.47
C ALA A 883 -21.80 2.92 18.01
N ASP A 884 -20.89 2.68 17.08
CA ASP A 884 -21.01 2.89 15.64
C ASP A 884 -21.10 1.57 14.86
N GLN A 885 -21.61 0.50 15.49
CA GLN A 885 -21.83 -0.82 14.85
C GLN A 885 -22.59 -0.72 13.51
N ASN A 886 -23.50 0.26 13.38
CA ASN A 886 -24.29 0.49 12.17
C ASN A 886 -23.48 1.10 11.01
N GLN A 887 -22.28 1.63 11.27
CA GLN A 887 -21.37 2.14 10.25
C GLN A 887 -20.39 1.06 9.76
N ILE A 888 -20.35 -0.11 10.42
CA ILE A 888 -19.51 -1.24 10.00
C ILE A 888 -20.25 -1.95 8.87
N GLU A 889 -19.72 -1.84 7.67
CA GLU A 889 -20.27 -2.46 6.49
C GLU A 889 -20.31 -4.00 6.61
N PRO A 890 -21.33 -4.65 6.04
CA PRO A 890 -21.50 -6.11 6.03
C PRO A 890 -20.21 -6.92 5.82
N TRP A 891 -19.39 -6.53 4.84
CA TRP A 891 -18.15 -7.23 4.45
C TRP A 891 -17.06 -7.23 5.55
N ALA A 892 -17.11 -6.28 6.49
CA ALA A 892 -16.13 -6.15 7.57
C ALA A 892 -16.62 -6.73 8.90
N LYS A 893 -17.94 -6.94 9.08
CA LYS A 893 -18.53 -7.30 10.39
C LYS A 893 -17.94 -8.57 10.99
N GLU A 894 -17.77 -9.62 10.18
CA GLU A 894 -17.22 -10.90 10.62
C GLU A 894 -15.76 -10.74 11.08
N ALA A 895 -14.92 -10.11 10.25
CA ALA A 895 -13.52 -9.88 10.56
C ALA A 895 -13.36 -9.01 11.81
N VAL A 896 -14.14 -7.93 11.95
CA VAL A 896 -14.12 -7.07 13.13
C VAL A 896 -14.53 -7.84 14.38
N SER A 897 -15.61 -8.63 14.31
CA SER A 897 -16.04 -9.48 15.43
C SER A 897 -14.94 -10.46 15.85
N ARG A 898 -14.31 -11.14 14.89
CA ARG A 898 -13.21 -12.07 15.16
C ARG A 898 -11.98 -11.36 15.72
N ALA A 899 -11.62 -10.18 15.20
CA ALA A 899 -10.49 -9.40 15.70
C ALA A 899 -10.72 -8.95 17.15
N VAL A 900 -11.95 -8.58 17.51
CA VAL A 900 -12.32 -8.25 18.90
C VAL A 900 -12.23 -9.45 19.81
N GLN A 901 -12.74 -10.61 19.37
CA GLN A 901 -12.66 -11.86 20.14
C GLN A 901 -11.22 -12.32 20.39
N ASN A 902 -10.33 -12.09 19.42
CA ASN A 902 -8.92 -12.43 19.52
C ASN A 902 -8.09 -11.38 20.27
N GLY A 903 -8.70 -10.30 20.78
CA GLY A 903 -8.00 -9.22 21.49
C GLY A 903 -7.10 -8.36 20.58
N ILE A 904 -7.30 -8.43 19.26
CA ILE A 904 -6.56 -7.65 18.28
C ILE A 904 -7.11 -6.22 18.24
N VAL A 905 -8.43 -6.06 18.40
CA VAL A 905 -9.14 -4.77 18.38
C VAL A 905 -9.98 -4.57 19.65
N TYR A 906 -9.87 -3.38 20.27
CA TYR A 906 -10.67 -3.01 21.47
C TYR A 906 -11.64 -1.83 21.26
N GLY A 907 -11.54 -1.11 20.14
CA GLY A 907 -12.26 0.16 19.91
C GLY A 907 -11.60 1.37 20.58
N TYR A 908 -12.17 2.55 20.38
CA TYR A 908 -11.72 3.81 21.00
C TYR A 908 -12.41 4.04 22.36
N GLU A 909 -11.96 5.04 23.13
CA GLU A 909 -12.48 5.35 24.47
C GLU A 909 -13.99 5.67 24.49
N ASP A 910 -14.52 6.19 23.39
CA ASP A 910 -15.96 6.47 23.20
C ASP A 910 -16.78 5.23 22.82
N ASN A 911 -16.17 4.04 22.89
CA ASN A 911 -16.72 2.74 22.48
C ASN A 911 -17.05 2.65 20.98
N SER A 912 -16.43 3.47 20.12
CA SER A 912 -16.54 3.36 18.65
C SER A 912 -15.46 2.45 18.04
N PHE A 913 -15.73 1.88 16.86
CA PHE A 913 -14.76 1.16 16.03
C PHE A 913 -14.12 2.07 14.96
N ARG A 914 -14.86 3.04 14.43
CA ARG A 914 -14.50 3.98 13.36
C ARG A 914 -14.07 3.27 12.05
N PRO A 915 -14.98 2.55 11.39
CA PRO A 915 -14.65 1.65 10.27
C PRO A 915 -14.00 2.37 9.07
N ASN A 916 -14.43 3.59 8.77
CA ASN A 916 -13.95 4.37 7.63
C ASN A 916 -12.81 5.34 7.97
N ALA A 917 -12.32 5.34 9.22
CA ALA A 917 -11.20 6.20 9.59
C ALA A 917 -9.91 5.66 8.97
N PRO A 918 -9.06 6.52 8.36
CA PRO A 918 -7.75 6.11 7.88
C PRO A 918 -6.87 5.75 9.07
N LEU A 919 -6.08 4.68 8.94
CA LEU A 919 -5.20 4.23 10.01
C LEU A 919 -3.87 4.95 10.01
N THR A 920 -3.44 5.31 11.23
CA THR A 920 -2.08 5.75 11.50
C THR A 920 -1.13 4.55 11.55
N ARG A 921 0.18 4.82 11.37
CA ARG A 921 1.22 3.78 11.45
C ARG A 921 1.28 3.13 12.83
N ALA A 922 1.06 3.90 13.90
CA ALA A 922 0.98 3.39 15.27
C ALA A 922 -0.19 2.40 15.45
N GLU A 923 -1.36 2.70 14.89
CA GLU A 923 -2.53 1.81 15.02
C GLU A 923 -2.34 0.49 14.26
N ILE A 924 -1.76 0.53 13.06
CA ILE A 924 -1.43 -0.69 12.29
C ILE A 924 -0.42 -1.55 13.05
N ALA A 925 0.63 -0.92 13.58
CA ALA A 925 1.67 -1.62 14.33
C ALA A 925 1.10 -2.37 15.53
N VAL A 926 0.26 -1.70 16.32
CA VAL A 926 -0.43 -2.29 17.48
C VAL A 926 -1.33 -3.46 17.08
N MET A 927 -2.08 -3.31 15.98
CA MET A 927 -2.94 -4.39 15.49
C MET A 927 -2.13 -5.63 15.06
N ILE A 928 -1.00 -5.44 14.38
CA ILE A 928 -0.10 -6.54 13.99
C ILE A 928 0.54 -7.20 15.22
N ALA A 929 1.10 -6.41 16.14
CA ALA A 929 1.75 -6.92 17.36
C ALA A 929 0.79 -7.80 18.19
N ARG A 930 -0.47 -7.37 18.31
CA ARG A 930 -1.51 -8.13 19.01
C ARG A 930 -1.91 -9.40 18.28
N ALA A 931 -1.98 -9.35 16.95
CA ALA A 931 -2.24 -10.56 16.14
C ALA A 931 -1.12 -11.60 16.34
N LEU A 932 0.14 -11.15 16.37
CA LEU A 932 1.33 -11.97 16.66
C LEU A 932 1.46 -12.39 18.13
N LYS A 933 0.60 -11.88 19.03
CA LYS A 933 0.62 -12.13 20.48
C LYS A 933 1.99 -11.87 21.13
N LEU A 934 2.68 -10.83 20.66
CA LEU A 934 3.97 -10.46 21.24
C LEU A 934 3.78 -10.16 22.73
N GLN A 935 4.58 -10.82 23.57
CA GLN A 935 4.66 -10.48 24.98
C GLN A 935 5.55 -9.25 25.10
N ALA A 936 5.09 -8.23 25.83
CA ALA A 936 5.89 -7.05 26.11
C ALA A 936 7.16 -7.47 26.86
N ASP A 937 8.31 -7.46 26.18
CA ASP A 937 9.61 -7.58 26.84
C ASP A 937 10.03 -6.18 27.28
N THR A 938 9.93 -5.92 28.59
CA THR A 938 10.09 -4.58 29.17
C THR A 938 11.57 -4.18 29.33
N LYS A 939 12.44 -4.55 28.38
CA LYS A 939 13.88 -4.24 28.43
C LYS A 939 14.36 -3.67 27.10
N LEU A 940 14.44 -2.33 27.06
CA LEU A 940 15.28 -1.48 26.19
C LEU A 940 14.88 -1.51 24.69
N LEU A 941 14.39 -0.44 24.02
CA LEU A 941 14.84 0.97 23.85
C LEU A 941 13.85 1.78 22.92
N ASN A 942 14.13 3.04 22.48
CA ASN A 942 13.35 3.94 21.55
C ASN A 942 13.61 3.89 19.97
N PRO A 943 13.00 3.01 19.14
CA PRO A 943 13.70 2.53 17.91
C PRO A 943 13.78 3.51 16.74
N PHE A 944 13.11 4.63 16.87
CA PHE A 944 12.96 5.61 15.82
C PHE A 944 13.36 7.00 16.32
N THR A 945 13.83 7.85 15.41
CA THR A 945 14.25 9.22 15.72
C THR A 945 13.10 10.12 16.16
N ASP A 946 11.86 9.68 15.97
CA ASP A 946 10.62 10.30 16.44
C ASP A 946 9.88 9.40 17.46
N ASN A 947 10.60 8.59 18.24
CA ASN A 947 10.00 7.68 19.22
C ASN A 947 9.13 8.41 20.26
N ASN A 948 9.50 9.64 20.61
CA ASN A 948 8.76 10.49 21.52
C ASN A 948 7.40 10.95 20.95
N GLU A 949 7.20 10.86 19.63
CA GLU A 949 5.89 11.09 19.00
C GLU A 949 5.00 9.84 19.05
N ILE A 950 5.54 8.67 19.41
CA ILE A 950 4.78 7.42 19.50
C ILE A 950 3.93 7.47 20.77
N PRO A 951 2.60 7.33 20.65
CA PRO A 951 1.74 7.35 21.83
C PRO A 951 2.10 6.22 22.81
N GLU A 952 2.00 6.49 24.11
CA GLU A 952 2.28 5.52 25.18
C GLU A 952 1.53 4.19 24.98
N TRP A 953 0.30 4.23 24.48
CA TRP A 953 -0.52 3.04 24.21
C TRP A 953 -0.04 2.17 23.05
N ALA A 954 0.91 2.64 22.25
CA ALA A 954 1.48 1.95 21.10
C ALA A 954 2.96 1.60 21.28
N SER A 955 3.61 2.12 22.32
CA SER A 955 5.06 2.07 22.48
C SER A 955 5.59 0.63 22.49
N ASP A 956 5.07 -0.20 23.39
CA ASP A 956 5.51 -1.60 23.57
C ASP A 956 5.28 -2.44 22.31
N GLU A 957 4.13 -2.26 21.66
CA GLU A 957 3.80 -3.01 20.45
C GLU A 957 4.63 -2.59 19.23
N VAL A 958 4.89 -1.29 19.06
CA VAL A 958 5.72 -0.76 17.97
C VAL A 958 7.15 -1.24 18.10
N GLU A 959 7.67 -1.27 19.33
CA GLU A 959 8.97 -1.83 19.65
C GLU A 959 9.02 -3.33 19.32
N GLY A 960 8.04 -4.11 19.80
CA GLY A 960 7.99 -5.55 19.56
C GLY A 960 8.00 -5.93 18.08
N ILE A 961 7.24 -5.24 17.24
CA ILE A 961 7.23 -5.55 15.79
C ILE A 961 8.46 -5.03 15.05
N ARG A 962 9.14 -4.00 15.58
CA ARG A 962 10.39 -3.50 15.02
C ARG A 962 11.52 -4.49 15.23
N ASN A 963 11.63 -5.05 16.44
CA ASN A 963 12.64 -6.07 16.78
C ASN A 963 12.51 -7.33 15.92
N LEU A 964 11.30 -7.61 15.46
CA LEU A 964 11.02 -8.70 14.54
C LEU A 964 11.24 -8.36 13.06
N GLY A 965 11.67 -7.13 12.72
CA GLY A 965 11.89 -6.73 11.33
C GLY A 965 10.61 -6.48 10.51
N VAL A 966 9.44 -6.44 11.17
CA VAL A 966 8.15 -6.19 10.49
C VAL A 966 8.09 -4.77 9.94
N ILE A 967 8.69 -3.81 10.65
CA ILE A 967 8.68 -2.39 10.27
C ILE A 967 10.09 -1.79 10.29
N ASP A 968 10.43 -1.02 9.24
CA ASP A 968 11.77 -0.40 9.07
C ASP A 968 11.82 1.13 9.27
N GLY A 969 10.70 1.75 9.64
CA GLY A 969 10.58 3.22 9.63
C GLY A 969 10.62 3.80 8.21
N ARG A 970 10.55 5.13 8.10
CA ARG A 970 10.70 5.93 6.88
C ARG A 970 12.08 6.59 6.87
N SER A 971 12.38 7.37 5.82
CA SER A 971 13.64 8.12 5.67
C SER A 971 14.05 8.86 6.95
N GLY A 972 15.32 8.72 7.36
CA GLY A 972 15.86 9.31 8.59
C GLY A 972 15.55 8.52 9.86
N ASN A 973 15.25 7.21 9.74
CA ASN A 973 14.88 6.32 10.84
C ASN A 973 13.64 6.82 11.63
N ARG A 974 12.66 7.42 10.95
CA ARG A 974 11.43 7.93 11.59
C ARG A 974 10.29 6.93 11.46
N PHE A 975 9.62 6.60 12.57
CA PHE A 975 8.41 5.81 12.59
C PHE A 975 7.21 6.54 11.97
N VAL A 976 7.10 7.85 12.19
CA VAL A 976 5.98 8.71 11.83
C VAL A 976 4.64 8.17 12.39
N PRO A 977 4.48 8.11 13.73
CA PRO A 977 3.40 7.38 14.40
C PRO A 977 2.00 7.86 13.99
N ASN A 978 1.83 9.17 13.86
CA ASN A 978 0.57 9.80 13.45
C ASN A 978 0.41 9.90 11.92
N GLY A 979 1.38 9.42 11.16
CA GLY A 979 1.32 9.41 9.70
C GLY A 979 0.26 8.45 9.22
N ILE A 980 -0.59 8.90 8.29
CA ILE A 980 -1.55 8.02 7.61
C ILE A 980 -0.77 7.01 6.76
N THR A 981 -1.16 5.74 6.86
CA THR A 981 -0.52 4.63 6.17
C THR A 981 -1.22 4.35 4.85
N SER A 982 -0.46 4.20 3.77
CA SER A 982 -1.04 3.79 2.49
C SER A 982 -1.40 2.30 2.48
N ARG A 983 -2.29 1.90 1.58
CA ARG A 983 -2.62 0.48 1.36
C ARG A 983 -1.38 -0.35 1.03
N ALA A 984 -0.45 0.17 0.23
CA ALA A 984 0.81 -0.52 -0.07
C ALA A 984 1.71 -0.69 1.16
N GLU A 985 1.87 0.35 1.98
CA GLU A 985 2.67 0.25 3.21
C GLU A 985 2.06 -0.77 4.19
N ALA A 986 0.74 -0.75 4.36
CA ALA A 986 0.03 -1.68 5.23
C ALA A 986 0.17 -3.14 4.76
N THR A 987 0.07 -3.37 3.44
CA THR A 987 0.29 -4.69 2.83
C THR A 987 1.72 -5.21 3.08
N VAL A 988 2.73 -4.36 2.87
CA VAL A 988 4.13 -4.75 3.09
C VAL A 988 4.41 -5.09 4.55
N MET A 989 3.87 -4.29 5.49
CA MET A 989 4.00 -4.57 6.92
C MET A 989 3.34 -5.90 7.30
N LEU A 990 2.14 -6.16 6.77
CA LEU A 990 1.42 -7.38 7.04
C LEU A 990 2.09 -8.62 6.42
N GLN A 991 2.66 -8.48 5.22
CA GLN A 991 3.43 -9.53 4.56
C GLN A 991 4.66 -9.93 5.39
N ARG A 992 5.45 -8.96 5.84
CA ARG A 992 6.63 -9.21 6.70
C ARG A 992 6.26 -9.85 8.04
N ALA A 993 5.11 -9.46 8.61
CA ALA A 993 4.60 -10.08 9.83
C ALA A 993 4.30 -11.59 9.63
N LEU A 994 3.78 -11.97 8.46
CA LEU A 994 3.54 -13.38 8.16
C LEU A 994 4.82 -14.19 7.95
N GLU A 995 5.83 -13.62 7.29
CA GLU A 995 7.13 -14.28 7.09
C GLU A 995 7.74 -14.80 8.43
N LEU A 996 7.40 -14.16 9.55
CA LEU A 996 7.84 -14.54 10.89
C LEU A 996 7.01 -15.67 11.53
N GLU A 997 5.68 -15.66 11.38
CA GLU A 997 4.80 -16.73 11.89
C GLU A 997 5.13 -18.11 11.28
N PHE A 998 5.73 -18.12 10.08
CA PHE A 998 6.20 -19.32 9.39
C PHE A 998 7.62 -19.78 9.78
N ASN A 999 8.42 -18.94 10.44
CA ASN A 999 9.77 -19.27 10.91
C ASN A 999 9.79 -19.79 12.36
N GLU A 1000 8.77 -19.49 13.16
CA GLU A 1000 8.62 -20.00 14.56
C GLU A 1000 7.88 -21.34 14.67
N ARG A 1001 7.35 -21.87 13.56
CA ARG A 1001 6.75 -23.21 13.46
C ARG A 1001 7.71 -24.18 12.80
#